data_AF-A0A925JGQ0-F1
#
_entry.id   AF-A0A925JGQ0-F1
#
_cell.length_a   1.000
_cell.length_b   1.000
_cell.length_c   1.000
_cell.angle_alpha   90.00
_cell.angle_beta   90.00
_cell.angle_gamma   90.00
#
_symmetry.space_group_name_H-M   'P 1'
#
loop_
_entity.id
_entity.type
_entity.pdbx_description
1 polymer ?
#
loop_
_entity_poly.entity_id
_entity_poly.type
_entity_poly.pdbx_seq_one_letter_code
_entity_poly.pdbx_strand_id
1 'polypeptide(L)'
;DYTVANPGSIYIKTTVHENGKDVVSPGGYLWVADRKNEWTDYSYQDYGSIKLIPDKKSYRPGETAHVLAMLKTDNAHLLVTTELMSVMTTRQIEAKGRAVVIDVPIEARYAPNVFLSVSYVEKNELYTESQMLVVPARDRLLDLSIIPDKKEYRPRDTASYTILARNADGTPASGAEVSLGVVDESIYSIRPESASNIRREFYGRRYHQVETNLSLSFRFTGYSGDVPVSIAKRTNKPNYQLADFKNETPLADPTTRRDFKDTAFWQPDAITGADGKATIKVKLPDNLTTWRATARAVTADTRVGSTVDKVIARKDLILRLETPRFATAGDVVTLSGVVHNYLKTQKQAHISLQVTGGQLLDAAKETVAIPSQGKHRADWRVSVPQTGELRMLAKALTDEESDAVEITIKVLPRGLKEIKAQSSTFSQAAATQEYSFDLPSNADDNSRSLRIEAAPSVASTLFGALDYLTGYPYGCTEQTMSRFLPTVIVAHTLKDVKTASIKDTNNINDKVQRGLERLYNFQHSDGGWGWWKEDETDPFMTAYVVDGLTLAKNAGYEVEDYRINRGRDKLKQMLDENKVYGDKPIDMESRSFMIYALTESGETDRKYIDDLFTRRAELQPYGRALLALTLKHLKDNDRAWQVGLEIEASAKANEVDAYWGSQRRPMIDFSEVNDTEATALSLKALSRINPKSQLLPKAARWLVSNRRNGYWWDSTKQTAFAIFGLTEYLKA
;
A
#
# COMPACT_ATOMS: atom_id res chain seq x y z
N ASP A 1 -38.52 -10.84 -51.57
CA ASP A 1 -37.12 -11.30 -51.63
C ASP A 1 -36.66 -11.42 -53.06
N TYR A 2 -35.36 -11.20 -53.33
CA TYR A 2 -34.77 -11.33 -54.65
C TYR A 2 -33.68 -12.42 -54.60
N THR A 3 -33.84 -13.49 -55.37
CA THR A 3 -32.87 -14.57 -55.45
C THR A 3 -31.87 -14.29 -56.56
N VAL A 4 -30.58 -14.24 -56.23
CA VAL A 4 -29.51 -14.04 -57.22
C VAL A 4 -29.37 -15.30 -58.07
N ALA A 5 -29.36 -15.14 -59.40
CA ALA A 5 -29.26 -16.26 -60.34
C ALA A 5 -27.82 -16.80 -60.54
N ASN A 6 -26.81 -15.94 -60.42
CA ASN A 6 -25.40 -16.26 -60.73
C ASN A 6 -24.47 -15.93 -59.54
N PRO A 7 -23.39 -16.70 -59.32
CA PRO A 7 -22.32 -16.32 -58.39
C PRO A 7 -21.48 -15.17 -58.94
N GLY A 8 -20.70 -14.51 -58.08
CA GLY A 8 -19.78 -13.42 -58.45
C GLY A 8 -19.94 -12.14 -57.63
N SER A 9 -19.24 -11.09 -58.07
CA SER A 9 -19.31 -9.73 -57.51
C SER A 9 -20.55 -8.98 -58.01
N ILE A 10 -21.58 -8.86 -57.17
CA ILE A 10 -22.81 -8.13 -57.46
C ILE A 10 -22.64 -6.68 -57.03
N TYR A 11 -22.74 -5.74 -57.95
CA TYR A 11 -22.83 -4.32 -57.60
C TYR A 11 -24.29 -3.94 -57.29
N ILE A 12 -24.55 -3.44 -56.08
CA ILE A 12 -25.88 -3.01 -55.66
C ILE A 12 -25.97 -1.49 -55.81
N LYS A 13 -26.82 -1.02 -56.73
CA LYS A 13 -27.17 0.40 -56.90
C LYS A 13 -28.63 0.61 -56.53
N THR A 14 -28.90 1.54 -55.62
CA THR A 14 -30.26 1.97 -55.29
C THR A 14 -30.55 3.27 -56.03
N THR A 15 -31.70 3.36 -56.70
CA THR A 15 -32.18 4.61 -57.32
C THR A 15 -33.57 4.90 -56.77
N VAL A 16 -33.76 6.10 -56.23
CA VAL A 16 -35.04 6.57 -55.72
C VAL A 16 -35.53 7.69 -56.63
N HIS A 17 -36.75 7.57 -57.15
CA HIS A 17 -37.40 8.64 -57.92
C HIS A 17 -38.22 9.50 -56.94
N GLU A 18 -37.85 10.78 -56.80
CA GLU A 18 -38.59 11.73 -55.96
C GLU A 18 -38.72 13.08 -56.68
N ASN A 19 -39.91 13.67 -56.67
CA ASN A 19 -40.22 14.98 -57.27
C ASN A 19 -39.68 15.16 -58.72
N GLY A 20 -39.74 14.10 -59.52
CA GLY A 20 -39.29 14.11 -60.92
C GLY A 20 -37.78 14.05 -61.14
N LYS A 21 -36.99 13.65 -60.13
CA LYS A 21 -35.54 13.42 -60.26
C LYS A 21 -35.09 12.09 -59.66
N ASP A 22 -34.03 11.57 -60.25
CA ASP A 22 -33.38 10.32 -59.83
C ASP A 22 -32.28 10.60 -58.81
N VAL A 23 -32.51 10.21 -57.56
CA VAL A 23 -31.46 10.16 -56.54
C VAL A 23 -30.79 8.78 -56.60
N VAL A 24 -29.68 8.71 -57.33
CA VAL A 24 -28.83 7.51 -57.40
C VAL A 24 -27.92 7.44 -56.19
N SER A 25 -28.08 6.39 -55.39
CA SER A 25 -27.07 5.97 -54.41
C SER A 25 -26.19 4.88 -55.03
N PRO A 26 -24.90 5.15 -55.31
CA PRO A 26 -23.94 4.10 -55.59
C PRO A 26 -23.72 3.29 -54.30
N GLY A 27 -24.27 2.09 -54.24
CA GLY A 27 -24.20 1.23 -53.07
C GLY A 27 -22.92 0.40 -53.02
N GLY A 28 -22.96 -0.67 -52.22
CA GLY A 28 -21.83 -1.58 -52.04
C GLY A 28 -21.77 -2.71 -53.08
N TYR A 29 -20.66 -3.43 -53.06
CA TYR A 29 -20.55 -4.74 -53.70
C TYR A 29 -20.91 -5.84 -52.70
N LEU A 30 -21.68 -6.84 -53.15
CA LEU A 30 -21.95 -8.08 -52.42
C LEU A 30 -21.40 -9.24 -53.27
N TRP A 31 -20.53 -10.06 -52.69
CA TRP A 31 -19.98 -11.22 -53.38
C TRP A 31 -20.73 -12.49 -52.99
N VAL A 32 -21.08 -13.32 -53.98
CA VAL A 32 -21.84 -14.57 -53.78
C VAL A 32 -21.05 -15.76 -54.32
N ALA A 33 -20.78 -16.73 -53.44
CA ALA A 33 -20.10 -17.98 -53.78
C ALA A 33 -20.94 -18.89 -54.69
N ASP A 34 -20.28 -19.71 -55.51
CA ASP A 34 -20.95 -20.84 -56.15
C ASP A 34 -21.18 -21.97 -55.14
N ARG A 35 -22.29 -22.70 -55.30
CA ARG A 35 -22.66 -23.85 -54.47
C ARG A 35 -21.80 -25.11 -54.69
N LYS A 36 -20.91 -25.13 -55.69
CA LYS A 36 -20.00 -26.26 -55.96
C LYS A 36 -18.56 -26.04 -55.48
N ASN A 37 -18.23 -24.90 -54.86
CA ASN A 37 -16.86 -24.53 -54.46
C ASN A 37 -15.83 -24.45 -55.60
N GLU A 38 -16.26 -24.33 -56.86
CA GLU A 38 -15.36 -24.06 -57.99
C GLU A 38 -15.37 -22.55 -58.31
N TRP A 39 -14.19 -21.95 -58.53
CA TRP A 39 -14.09 -20.50 -58.76
C TRP A 39 -12.99 -20.14 -59.77
N THR A 40 -13.33 -19.28 -60.73
CA THR A 40 -12.42 -18.73 -61.74
C THR A 40 -12.73 -17.26 -61.98
N ASP A 41 -11.90 -16.37 -61.44
CA ASP A 41 -11.91 -14.92 -61.73
C ASP A 41 -10.45 -14.47 -61.91
N TYR A 42 -10.19 -13.71 -62.96
CA TYR A 42 -8.85 -13.27 -63.34
C TYR A 42 -8.38 -12.01 -62.58
N SER A 43 -9.25 -11.38 -61.78
CA SER A 43 -8.96 -10.11 -61.10
C SER A 43 -8.21 -10.25 -59.76
N TYR A 44 -8.12 -11.44 -59.18
CA TYR A 44 -7.46 -11.70 -57.89
C TYR A 44 -5.97 -12.06 -58.04
N GLN A 45 -5.14 -11.07 -58.43
CA GLN A 45 -3.67 -11.24 -58.54
C GLN A 45 -2.83 -10.55 -57.46
N ASP A 46 -3.36 -9.56 -56.72
CA ASP A 46 -2.54 -8.58 -55.99
C ASP A 46 -2.76 -8.58 -54.45
N TYR A 47 -2.63 -9.74 -53.82
CA TYR A 47 -2.42 -9.85 -52.37
C TYR A 47 -1.39 -10.95 -52.05
N GLY A 48 -0.34 -10.59 -51.32
CA GLY A 48 0.79 -11.48 -51.00
C GLY A 48 0.57 -12.45 -49.82
N SER A 49 -0.58 -12.38 -49.15
CA SER A 49 -0.90 -13.14 -47.92
C SER A 49 -2.21 -13.90 -48.04
N ILE A 50 -2.47 -14.79 -47.08
CA ILE A 50 -3.82 -15.29 -46.79
C ILE A 50 -4.67 -14.08 -46.33
N LYS A 51 -5.99 -14.14 -46.53
CA LYS A 51 -6.94 -13.20 -45.95
C LYS A 51 -8.18 -13.93 -45.43
N LEU A 52 -8.46 -13.78 -44.15
CA LEU A 52 -9.58 -14.41 -43.44
C LEU A 52 -10.69 -13.39 -43.20
N ILE A 53 -11.92 -13.69 -43.61
CA ILE A 53 -13.09 -12.80 -43.49
C ILE A 53 -14.23 -13.52 -42.75
N PRO A 54 -14.53 -13.15 -41.49
CA PRO A 54 -15.62 -13.74 -40.71
C PRO A 54 -17.00 -13.18 -41.13
N ASP A 55 -18.04 -14.02 -41.13
CA ASP A 55 -19.42 -13.62 -41.49
C ASP A 55 -20.05 -12.63 -40.49
N LYS A 56 -19.70 -12.73 -39.20
CA LYS A 56 -20.18 -11.82 -38.13
C LYS A 56 -19.05 -11.12 -37.40
N LYS A 57 -19.36 -9.95 -36.86
CA LYS A 57 -18.48 -9.16 -35.97
C LYS A 57 -18.32 -9.78 -34.57
N SER A 58 -19.23 -10.64 -34.14
CA SER A 58 -19.16 -11.40 -32.89
C SER A 58 -20.14 -12.57 -32.91
N TYR A 59 -19.86 -13.59 -32.11
CA TYR A 59 -20.60 -14.85 -32.03
C TYR A 59 -21.03 -15.18 -30.60
N ARG A 60 -22.02 -16.05 -30.46
CA ARG A 60 -22.41 -16.73 -29.21
C ARG A 60 -21.92 -18.18 -29.20
N PRO A 61 -21.69 -18.77 -28.02
CA PRO A 61 -21.57 -20.21 -27.88
C PRO A 61 -22.76 -20.95 -28.52
N GLY A 62 -22.48 -22.00 -29.29
CA GLY A 62 -23.48 -22.76 -30.06
C GLY A 62 -23.73 -22.26 -31.48
N GLU A 63 -23.27 -21.06 -31.85
CA GLU A 63 -23.23 -20.66 -33.27
C GLU A 63 -22.06 -21.34 -34.00
N THR A 64 -22.12 -21.37 -35.33
CA THR A 64 -20.94 -21.60 -36.18
C THR A 64 -20.54 -20.27 -36.81
N ALA A 65 -19.24 -19.99 -36.85
CA ALA A 65 -18.66 -18.89 -37.61
C ALA A 65 -18.24 -19.40 -38.98
N HIS A 66 -18.66 -18.71 -40.04
CA HIS A 66 -18.33 -19.06 -41.41
C HIS A 66 -17.24 -18.11 -41.90
N VAL A 67 -15.98 -18.54 -41.82
CA VAL A 67 -14.83 -17.68 -42.17
C VAL A 67 -14.39 -17.99 -43.60
N LEU A 68 -14.57 -17.03 -44.51
CA LEU A 68 -14.01 -17.12 -45.86
C LEU A 68 -12.49 -16.94 -45.78
N ALA A 69 -11.75 -17.99 -46.11
CA ALA A 69 -10.31 -17.92 -46.32
C ALA A 69 -10.01 -17.76 -47.81
N MET A 70 -9.33 -16.66 -48.14
CA MET A 70 -8.77 -16.42 -49.46
C MET A 70 -7.26 -16.70 -49.41
N LEU A 71 -6.78 -17.48 -50.37
CA LEU A 71 -5.43 -18.03 -50.46
C LEU A 71 -4.70 -17.45 -51.67
N LYS A 72 -3.37 -17.60 -51.70
CA LYS A 72 -2.54 -17.16 -52.83
C LYS A 72 -2.66 -18.10 -54.04
N THR A 73 -2.92 -19.38 -53.77
CA THR A 73 -2.84 -20.48 -54.74
C THR A 73 -3.93 -21.54 -54.56
N ASP A 74 -4.02 -22.42 -55.56
CA ASP A 74 -5.03 -23.45 -55.74
C ASP A 74 -4.45 -24.83 -55.39
N ASN A 75 -5.29 -25.76 -54.91
CA ASN A 75 -4.89 -27.09 -54.39
C ASN A 75 -3.95 -27.02 -53.17
N ALA A 76 -4.23 -26.12 -52.22
CA ALA A 76 -3.46 -25.96 -50.99
C ALA A 76 -3.96 -26.90 -49.87
N HIS A 77 -3.03 -27.56 -49.16
CA HIS A 77 -3.33 -28.31 -47.94
C HIS A 77 -3.21 -27.38 -46.73
N LEU A 78 -4.35 -26.93 -46.21
CA LEU A 78 -4.42 -26.02 -45.07
C LEU A 78 -4.36 -26.78 -43.75
N LEU A 79 -3.42 -26.41 -42.89
CA LEU A 79 -3.53 -26.61 -41.44
C LEU A 79 -4.43 -25.50 -40.88
N VAL A 80 -5.49 -25.88 -40.18
CA VAL A 80 -6.46 -24.94 -39.61
C VAL A 80 -6.62 -25.23 -38.12
N THR A 81 -6.38 -24.21 -37.30
CA THR A 81 -6.33 -24.33 -35.84
C THR A 81 -7.15 -23.24 -35.16
N THR A 82 -7.76 -23.56 -34.01
CA THR A 82 -8.29 -22.54 -33.08
C THR A 82 -7.33 -22.36 -31.91
N GLU A 83 -6.99 -21.12 -31.58
CA GLU A 83 -5.78 -20.82 -30.79
C GLU A 83 -6.00 -19.70 -29.77
N LEU A 84 -5.36 -19.83 -28.61
CA LEU A 84 -5.23 -18.82 -27.56
C LEU A 84 -3.83 -18.90 -26.90
N MET A 85 -3.75 -19.47 -25.69
CA MET A 85 -2.49 -19.79 -24.99
C MET A 85 -1.86 -21.09 -25.51
N SER A 86 -2.63 -21.88 -26.25
CA SER A 86 -2.26 -23.13 -26.89
C SER A 86 -3.15 -23.35 -28.11
N VAL A 87 -2.82 -24.36 -28.91
CA VAL A 87 -3.72 -24.91 -29.93
C VAL A 87 -4.86 -25.66 -29.24
N MET A 88 -6.10 -25.23 -29.48
CA MET A 88 -7.32 -25.75 -28.85
C MET A 88 -8.01 -26.80 -29.73
N THR A 89 -7.99 -26.61 -31.06
CA THR A 89 -8.41 -27.61 -32.05
C THR A 89 -7.47 -27.57 -33.26
N THR A 90 -7.40 -28.68 -33.99
CA THR A 90 -6.58 -28.83 -35.19
C THR A 90 -7.33 -29.65 -36.22
N ARG A 91 -7.32 -29.22 -37.48
CA ARG A 91 -7.80 -30.00 -38.64
C ARG A 91 -6.99 -29.68 -39.87
N GLN A 92 -7.09 -30.55 -40.88
CA GLN A 92 -6.58 -30.29 -42.22
C GLN A 92 -7.75 -30.08 -43.18
N ILE A 93 -7.61 -29.16 -44.13
CA ILE A 93 -8.59 -28.89 -45.18
C ILE A 93 -7.86 -28.83 -46.53
N GLU A 94 -8.33 -29.59 -47.52
CA GLU A 94 -7.87 -29.51 -48.91
C GLU A 94 -8.65 -28.40 -49.64
N ALA A 95 -7.98 -27.29 -49.96
CA ALA A 95 -8.57 -26.16 -50.67
C ALA A 95 -8.25 -26.25 -52.17
N LYS A 96 -9.18 -26.81 -52.96
CA LYS A 96 -9.00 -27.04 -54.41
C LYS A 96 -8.79 -25.78 -55.23
N GLY A 97 -9.32 -24.65 -54.78
CA GLY A 97 -9.08 -23.32 -55.35
C GLY A 97 -8.77 -22.28 -54.27
N ARG A 98 -8.39 -21.08 -54.69
CA ARG A 98 -8.02 -19.92 -53.83
C ARG A 98 -9.05 -19.45 -52.80
N ALA A 99 -10.27 -19.98 -52.78
CA ALA A 99 -11.31 -19.59 -51.83
C ALA A 99 -11.93 -20.82 -51.17
N VAL A 100 -11.99 -20.82 -49.84
CA VAL A 100 -12.65 -21.88 -49.06
C VAL A 100 -13.36 -21.28 -47.84
N VAL A 101 -14.56 -21.75 -47.54
CA VAL A 101 -15.28 -21.38 -46.30
C VAL A 101 -14.88 -22.34 -45.20
N ILE A 102 -14.46 -21.78 -44.06
CA ILE A 102 -13.96 -22.50 -42.89
C ILE A 102 -14.97 -22.34 -41.76
N ASP A 103 -15.78 -23.38 -41.56
CA ASP A 103 -16.81 -23.43 -40.51
C ASP A 103 -16.15 -23.69 -39.15
N VAL A 104 -16.29 -22.77 -38.20
CA VAL A 104 -15.75 -22.87 -36.84
C VAL A 104 -16.92 -22.93 -35.83
N PRO A 105 -17.25 -24.12 -35.28
CA PRO A 105 -18.22 -24.22 -34.20
C PRO A 105 -17.74 -23.44 -32.98
N ILE A 106 -18.54 -22.49 -32.49
CA ILE A 106 -18.15 -21.58 -31.40
C ILE A 106 -18.53 -22.19 -30.06
N GLU A 107 -17.53 -22.56 -29.28
CA GLU A 107 -17.72 -23.17 -27.96
C GLU A 107 -17.73 -22.15 -26.82
N ALA A 108 -18.35 -22.50 -25.69
CA ALA A 108 -18.36 -21.66 -24.49
C ALA A 108 -16.95 -21.34 -23.95
N ARG A 109 -15.98 -22.25 -24.17
CA ARG A 109 -14.57 -22.05 -23.80
C ARG A 109 -13.83 -20.98 -24.63
N TYR A 110 -14.40 -20.56 -25.76
CA TYR A 110 -13.85 -19.48 -26.59
C TYR A 110 -14.21 -18.07 -26.09
N ALA A 111 -15.02 -17.94 -25.03
CA ALA A 111 -15.26 -16.64 -24.42
C ALA A 111 -14.00 -16.14 -23.66
N PRO A 112 -13.58 -14.86 -23.81
CA PRO A 112 -14.25 -13.77 -24.53
C PRO A 112 -13.87 -13.61 -26.02
N ASN A 113 -12.85 -14.33 -26.50
CA ASN A 113 -12.45 -14.43 -27.90
C ASN A 113 -11.56 -15.67 -28.13
N VAL A 114 -11.44 -16.09 -29.39
CA VAL A 114 -10.47 -17.09 -29.88
C VAL A 114 -9.84 -16.60 -31.18
N PHE A 115 -8.69 -17.13 -31.58
CA PHE A 115 -8.13 -16.89 -32.91
C PHE A 115 -8.36 -18.12 -33.80
N LEU A 116 -8.70 -17.90 -35.07
CA LEU A 116 -8.60 -18.90 -36.13
C LEU A 116 -7.30 -18.65 -36.89
N SER A 117 -6.36 -19.58 -36.80
CA SER A 117 -5.14 -19.58 -37.60
C SER A 117 -5.31 -20.52 -38.79
N VAL A 118 -4.81 -20.10 -39.95
CA VAL A 118 -4.79 -20.88 -41.20
C VAL A 118 -3.38 -20.80 -41.77
N SER A 119 -2.75 -21.97 -41.94
CA SER A 119 -1.36 -22.10 -42.38
C SER A 119 -1.20 -23.13 -43.50
N TYR A 120 -0.37 -22.86 -44.50
CA TYR A 120 0.12 -23.85 -45.47
C TYR A 120 1.53 -23.51 -45.97
N VAL A 121 2.23 -24.51 -46.51
CA VAL A 121 3.57 -24.33 -47.08
C VAL A 121 3.51 -24.56 -48.59
N GLU A 122 4.08 -23.65 -49.37
CA GLU A 122 4.23 -23.77 -50.82
C GLU A 122 5.59 -23.21 -51.24
N LYS A 123 6.32 -23.90 -52.14
CA LYS A 123 7.59 -23.42 -52.72
C LYS A 123 8.62 -22.93 -51.67
N ASN A 124 8.66 -23.61 -50.52
CA ASN A 124 9.50 -23.33 -49.35
C ASN A 124 9.13 -22.05 -48.55
N GLU A 125 7.99 -21.42 -48.84
CA GLU A 125 7.42 -20.32 -48.05
C GLU A 125 6.27 -20.81 -47.18
N LEU A 126 6.23 -20.38 -45.90
CA LEU A 126 5.07 -20.56 -45.02
C LEU A 126 4.11 -19.37 -45.21
N TYR A 127 2.88 -19.68 -45.58
CA TYR A 127 1.76 -18.75 -45.56
C TYR A 127 0.96 -19.00 -44.29
N THR A 128 0.79 -17.97 -43.46
CA THR A 128 0.00 -18.03 -42.22
C THR A 128 -0.77 -16.72 -42.03
N GLU A 129 -1.99 -16.80 -41.48
CA GLU A 129 -2.82 -15.65 -41.10
C GLU A 129 -3.75 -16.03 -39.93
N SER A 130 -4.01 -15.10 -39.01
CA SER A 130 -4.68 -15.35 -37.73
C SER A 130 -5.79 -14.33 -37.43
N GLN A 131 -7.04 -14.72 -37.66
CA GLN A 131 -8.22 -13.87 -37.45
C GLN A 131 -8.83 -14.07 -36.06
N MET A 132 -9.02 -12.99 -35.32
CA MET A 132 -9.79 -13.01 -34.06
C MET A 132 -11.29 -13.22 -34.34
N LEU A 133 -11.88 -14.22 -33.69
CA LEU A 133 -13.31 -14.41 -33.55
C LEU A 133 -13.72 -13.93 -32.15
N VAL A 134 -14.58 -12.90 -32.10
CA VAL A 134 -15.03 -12.28 -30.84
C VAL A 134 -16.23 -13.05 -30.30
N VAL A 135 -16.16 -13.52 -29.04
CA VAL A 135 -17.18 -14.37 -28.40
C VAL A 135 -17.55 -13.79 -27.04
N PRO A 136 -18.31 -12.68 -26.97
CA PRO A 136 -18.46 -11.92 -25.73
C PRO A 136 -19.11 -12.74 -24.61
N ALA A 137 -18.48 -12.76 -23.43
CA ALA A 137 -18.90 -13.54 -22.26
C ALA A 137 -20.16 -12.99 -21.55
N ARG A 138 -21.23 -12.67 -22.30
CA ARG A 138 -22.43 -11.97 -21.79
C ARG A 138 -23.04 -12.68 -20.59
N ASP A 139 -23.14 -14.00 -20.66
CA ASP A 139 -23.79 -14.85 -19.65
C ASP A 139 -22.95 -14.97 -18.36
N ARG A 140 -21.72 -14.44 -18.37
CA ARG A 140 -20.83 -14.29 -17.20
C ARG A 140 -20.82 -12.86 -16.64
N LEU A 141 -21.73 -11.99 -17.10
CA LEU A 141 -21.88 -10.64 -16.57
C LEU A 141 -23.14 -10.56 -15.72
N LEU A 142 -22.97 -10.04 -14.50
CA LEU A 142 -24.09 -9.61 -13.67
C LEU A 142 -24.50 -8.19 -14.04
N ASP A 143 -25.79 -7.95 -14.04
CA ASP A 143 -26.36 -6.61 -13.95
C ASP A 143 -26.60 -6.28 -12.47
N LEU A 144 -26.04 -5.15 -12.02
CA LEU A 144 -26.07 -4.73 -10.62
C LEU A 144 -26.64 -3.32 -10.51
N SER A 145 -27.65 -3.14 -9.66
CA SER A 145 -28.15 -1.84 -9.24
C SER A 145 -28.10 -1.71 -7.72
N ILE A 146 -27.48 -0.65 -7.22
CA ILE A 146 -27.68 -0.18 -5.85
C ILE A 146 -28.96 0.68 -5.85
N ILE A 147 -29.89 0.38 -4.94
CA ILE A 147 -31.15 1.10 -4.76
C ILE A 147 -31.20 1.57 -3.29
N PRO A 148 -30.86 2.84 -3.00
CA PRO A 148 -31.03 3.39 -1.66
C PRO A 148 -32.51 3.70 -1.38
N ASP A 149 -32.91 3.71 -0.10
CA ASP A 149 -34.28 4.10 0.29
C ASP A 149 -34.60 5.58 0.03
N LYS A 150 -33.57 6.44 0.01
CA LYS A 150 -33.66 7.88 -0.29
C LYS A 150 -32.43 8.32 -1.09
N LYS A 151 -32.54 9.45 -1.79
CA LYS A 151 -31.39 10.11 -2.44
C LYS A 151 -30.72 11.17 -1.57
N GLU A 152 -31.45 11.65 -0.56
CA GLU A 152 -31.00 12.67 0.37
C GLU A 152 -31.22 12.19 1.81
N TYR A 153 -30.25 12.49 2.67
CA TYR A 153 -30.19 12.10 4.07
C TYR A 153 -29.72 13.27 4.94
N ARG A 154 -30.12 13.25 6.21
CA ARG A 154 -29.51 14.06 7.25
C ARG A 154 -28.28 13.34 7.83
N PRO A 155 -27.30 14.07 8.41
CA PRO A 155 -26.21 13.44 9.16
C PRO A 155 -26.76 12.52 10.27
N ARG A 156 -26.12 11.37 10.48
CA ARG A 156 -26.57 10.28 11.37
C ARG A 156 -27.81 9.49 10.95
N ASP A 157 -28.47 9.80 9.84
CA ASP A 157 -29.50 8.93 9.28
C ASP A 157 -28.92 7.54 8.95
N THR A 158 -29.78 6.52 8.97
CA THR A 158 -29.44 5.19 8.47
C THR A 158 -29.95 5.04 7.05
N ALA A 159 -29.03 5.02 6.08
CA ALA A 159 -29.32 4.68 4.69
C ALA A 159 -29.49 3.17 4.55
N SER A 160 -30.48 2.73 3.76
CA SER A 160 -30.76 1.33 3.50
C SER A 160 -30.54 1.02 2.02
N TYR A 161 -29.33 0.56 1.70
CA TYR A 161 -28.95 0.18 0.33
C TYR A 161 -29.46 -1.23 0.02
N THR A 162 -30.40 -1.35 -0.91
CA THR A 162 -30.80 -2.64 -1.49
C THR A 162 -30.00 -2.86 -2.76
N ILE A 163 -29.07 -3.80 -2.74
CA ILE A 163 -28.31 -4.21 -3.91
C ILE A 163 -29.10 -5.33 -4.59
N LEU A 164 -29.44 -5.13 -5.86
CA LEU A 164 -30.13 -6.11 -6.70
C LEU A 164 -29.13 -6.65 -7.74
N ALA A 165 -28.97 -7.97 -7.78
CA ALA A 165 -28.15 -8.68 -8.73
C ALA A 165 -29.00 -9.53 -9.67
N ARG A 166 -28.79 -9.38 -10.97
CA ARG A 166 -29.44 -10.17 -12.02
C ARG A 166 -28.41 -10.84 -12.94
N ASN A 167 -28.76 -12.02 -13.41
CA ASN A 167 -28.10 -12.68 -14.53
C ASN A 167 -28.39 -11.94 -15.85
N ALA A 168 -27.63 -12.25 -16.90
CA ALA A 168 -27.78 -11.64 -18.23
C ALA A 168 -29.13 -11.94 -18.93
N ASP A 169 -29.87 -12.95 -18.47
CA ASP A 169 -31.24 -13.29 -18.89
C ASP A 169 -32.32 -12.54 -18.08
N GLY A 170 -31.92 -11.71 -17.11
CA GLY A 170 -32.80 -10.97 -16.20
C GLY A 170 -33.24 -11.75 -14.95
N THR A 171 -32.92 -13.05 -14.83
CA THR A 171 -33.26 -13.85 -13.64
C THR A 171 -32.49 -13.38 -12.41
N PRO A 172 -33.00 -13.61 -11.18
CA PRO A 172 -32.27 -13.28 -9.96
C PRO A 172 -30.94 -14.04 -9.85
N ALA A 173 -29.85 -13.32 -9.59
CA ALA A 173 -28.56 -13.94 -9.29
C ALA A 173 -28.47 -14.26 -7.79
N SER A 174 -29.17 -15.31 -7.35
CA SER A 174 -29.13 -15.79 -5.96
C SER A 174 -27.77 -16.38 -5.61
N GLY A 175 -27.30 -16.17 -4.38
CA GLY A 175 -26.01 -16.68 -3.91
C GLY A 175 -24.80 -15.97 -4.51
N ALA A 176 -24.99 -14.81 -5.15
CA ALA A 176 -23.90 -13.88 -5.42
C ALA A 176 -23.43 -13.23 -4.11
N GLU A 177 -22.13 -13.27 -3.86
CA GLU A 177 -21.44 -12.55 -2.78
C GLU A 177 -21.21 -11.10 -3.23
N VAL A 178 -21.45 -10.14 -2.33
CA VAL A 178 -21.43 -8.72 -2.65
C VAL A 178 -20.63 -7.92 -1.61
N SER A 179 -19.59 -7.26 -2.07
CA SER A 179 -18.91 -6.21 -1.30
C SER A 179 -19.58 -4.84 -1.54
N LEU A 180 -19.74 -4.06 -0.48
CA LEU A 180 -20.24 -2.67 -0.51
C LEU A 180 -19.31 -1.75 0.30
N GLY A 181 -18.71 -0.78 -0.37
CA GLY A 181 -18.02 0.35 0.27
C GLY A 181 -18.83 1.64 0.14
N VAL A 182 -18.89 2.43 1.22
CA VAL A 182 -19.52 3.76 1.25
C VAL A 182 -18.48 4.79 1.70
N VAL A 183 -18.01 5.60 0.76
CA VAL A 183 -16.84 6.48 0.89
C VAL A 183 -17.19 7.90 0.41
N ASP A 184 -16.53 8.93 0.96
CA ASP A 184 -16.73 10.32 0.53
C ASP A 184 -16.25 10.53 -0.93
N GLU A 185 -17.12 11.04 -1.81
CA GLU A 185 -16.81 11.23 -3.24
C GLU A 185 -15.68 12.27 -3.48
N SER A 186 -15.41 13.16 -2.53
CA SER A 186 -14.32 14.14 -2.64
C SER A 186 -12.93 13.48 -2.69
N ILE A 187 -12.76 12.32 -2.06
CA ILE A 187 -11.50 11.55 -2.08
C ILE A 187 -11.18 11.08 -3.52
N TYR A 188 -12.20 10.67 -4.27
CA TYR A 188 -12.07 10.27 -5.67
C TYR A 188 -11.76 11.45 -6.61
N SER A 189 -11.98 12.69 -6.14
CA SER A 189 -11.56 13.91 -6.85
C SER A 189 -10.07 14.24 -6.61
N ILE A 190 -9.46 13.71 -5.55
CA ILE A 190 -8.01 13.79 -5.30
C ILE A 190 -7.28 12.69 -6.06
N ARG A 191 -7.80 11.46 -6.02
CA ARG A 191 -7.25 10.32 -6.77
C ARG A 191 -8.39 9.41 -7.28
N PRO A 192 -8.53 9.21 -8.60
CA PRO A 192 -9.50 8.27 -9.15
C PRO A 192 -9.34 6.84 -8.61
N GLU A 193 -10.43 6.09 -8.64
CA GLU A 193 -10.46 4.70 -8.19
C GLU A 193 -9.46 3.83 -8.98
N SER A 194 -8.57 3.13 -8.27
CA SER A 194 -7.50 2.33 -8.88
C SER A 194 -7.95 0.97 -9.41
N ALA A 195 -9.14 0.51 -9.02
CA ALA A 195 -9.68 -0.77 -9.45
C ALA A 195 -10.19 -0.70 -10.90
N SER A 196 -9.64 -1.58 -11.75
CA SER A 196 -10.11 -1.79 -13.13
C SER A 196 -11.62 -2.05 -13.23
N ASN A 197 -12.15 -1.84 -14.44
CA ASN A 197 -13.50 -2.33 -14.78
C ASN A 197 -13.53 -3.86 -14.69
N ILE A 198 -14.33 -4.41 -13.76
CA ILE A 198 -14.39 -5.85 -13.46
C ILE A 198 -14.68 -6.73 -14.69
N ARG A 199 -15.45 -6.20 -15.66
CA ARG A 199 -15.79 -6.92 -16.90
C ARG A 199 -14.56 -7.10 -17.80
N ARG A 200 -13.63 -6.13 -17.79
CA ARG A 200 -12.36 -6.20 -18.52
C ARG A 200 -11.32 -7.06 -17.79
N GLU A 201 -11.37 -7.13 -16.46
CA GLU A 201 -10.40 -7.89 -15.68
C GLU A 201 -10.66 -9.41 -15.80
N PHE A 202 -11.91 -9.86 -15.66
CA PHE A 202 -12.26 -11.27 -15.78
C PHE A 202 -12.48 -11.73 -17.23
N TYR A 203 -13.04 -10.86 -18.08
CA TYR A 203 -13.48 -11.20 -19.44
C TYR A 203 -12.99 -10.22 -20.52
N GLY A 204 -11.82 -9.60 -20.30
CA GLY A 204 -11.11 -8.80 -21.30
C GLY A 204 -10.49 -9.62 -22.42
N ARG A 205 -10.17 -8.95 -23.54
CA ARG A 205 -9.60 -9.58 -24.74
C ARG A 205 -8.34 -10.38 -24.39
N ARG A 206 -8.35 -11.68 -24.67
CA ARG A 206 -7.19 -12.57 -24.56
C ARG A 206 -6.32 -12.44 -25.81
N TYR A 207 -5.00 -12.45 -25.61
CA TYR A 207 -4.03 -12.42 -26.70
C TYR A 207 -3.78 -13.83 -27.27
N HIS A 208 -3.23 -13.86 -28.48
CA HIS A 208 -2.69 -15.05 -29.13
C HIS A 208 -1.26 -15.27 -28.61
N GLN A 209 -0.91 -16.50 -28.26
CA GLN A 209 0.42 -16.87 -27.78
C GLN A 209 0.95 -18.15 -28.47
N VAL A 210 0.38 -18.54 -29.61
CA VAL A 210 0.87 -19.67 -30.42
C VAL A 210 1.74 -19.11 -31.55
N GLU A 211 3.05 -19.30 -31.45
CA GLU A 211 4.00 -18.91 -32.49
C GLU A 211 4.21 -20.04 -33.49
N THR A 212 3.81 -19.83 -34.74
CA THR A 212 4.11 -20.78 -35.84
C THR A 212 5.43 -20.38 -36.49
N ASN A 213 6.41 -21.27 -36.43
CA ASN A 213 7.76 -21.05 -36.95
C ASN A 213 8.07 -22.01 -38.11
N LEU A 214 8.63 -21.49 -39.21
CA LEU A 214 9.27 -22.29 -40.27
C LEU A 214 10.79 -22.21 -40.11
N SER A 215 11.49 -23.33 -40.20
CA SER A 215 12.96 -23.42 -40.06
C SER A 215 13.76 -22.68 -41.14
N LEU A 216 13.10 -22.07 -42.12
CA LEU A 216 13.69 -21.30 -43.20
C LEU A 216 13.59 -19.76 -43.00
N SER A 217 12.91 -19.30 -41.95
CA SER A 217 12.59 -17.88 -41.74
C SER A 217 12.92 -17.40 -40.32
N PHE A 218 14.22 -17.22 -40.03
CA PHE A 218 14.67 -16.58 -38.80
C PHE A 218 14.95 -15.08 -39.05
N ARG A 219 14.44 -14.19 -38.19
CA ARG A 219 14.74 -12.74 -38.20
C ARG A 219 14.87 -12.21 -36.77
N PHE A 220 15.70 -11.18 -36.61
CA PHE A 220 16.02 -10.57 -35.32
C PHE A 220 15.99 -9.04 -35.45
N THR A 221 15.17 -8.36 -34.66
CA THR A 221 15.09 -6.89 -34.59
C THR A 221 14.67 -6.44 -33.19
N GLY A 222 15.43 -5.53 -32.58
CA GLY A 222 15.04 -4.83 -31.36
C GLY A 222 14.23 -3.56 -31.65
N TYR A 223 13.71 -2.93 -30.59
CA TYR A 223 12.88 -1.71 -30.66
C TYR A 223 13.59 -0.47 -30.13
N SER A 224 13.30 0.67 -30.75
CA SER A 224 13.55 2.03 -30.25
C SER A 224 12.47 2.95 -30.85
N GLY A 225 11.92 3.89 -30.07
CA GLY A 225 10.92 4.85 -30.55
C GLY A 225 10.01 5.43 -29.47
N ASP A 226 10.25 6.69 -29.12
CA ASP A 226 9.36 7.54 -28.30
C ASP A 226 8.43 8.39 -29.18
N VAL A 227 7.25 8.81 -28.66
CA VAL A 227 6.48 10.07 -28.96
C VAL A 227 5.04 9.99 -28.39
N PRO A 228 4.35 11.11 -28.01
CA PRO A 228 3.32 11.08 -26.96
C PRO A 228 1.86 11.47 -27.36
N VAL A 229 1.02 11.75 -26.35
CA VAL A 229 -0.47 11.84 -26.35
C VAL A 229 -1.05 13.25 -26.68
N SER A 230 -2.29 13.32 -27.21
CA SER A 230 -3.02 14.54 -27.60
C SER A 230 -4.28 14.86 -26.76
N ILE A 231 -4.61 16.15 -26.48
CA ILE A 231 -5.74 16.60 -25.63
C ILE A 231 -6.45 17.91 -26.13
N ALA A 232 -7.80 17.99 -26.07
CA ALA A 232 -8.64 19.20 -26.24
C ALA A 232 -10.12 18.99 -25.77
N LYS A 233 -11.00 19.97 -25.41
CA LYS A 233 -10.86 21.36 -24.89
C LYS A 233 -12.07 21.81 -23.98
N ARG A 234 -12.93 22.81 -24.29
CA ARG A 234 -13.97 23.42 -23.40
C ARG A 234 -15.10 24.17 -24.15
N THR A 235 -16.28 24.44 -23.50
CA THR A 235 -17.05 25.75 -23.48
C THR A 235 -18.23 25.80 -22.44
N ASN A 236 -19.10 26.84 -22.40
CA ASN A 236 -19.77 27.41 -21.17
C ASN A 236 -21.31 27.76 -21.22
N LYS A 237 -21.89 28.32 -20.11
CA LYS A 237 -23.35 28.62 -19.78
C LYS A 237 -23.93 30.00 -20.23
N PRO A 238 -25.25 30.34 -20.00
CA PRO A 238 -25.70 31.23 -18.87
C PRO A 238 -27.14 31.00 -18.26
N ASN A 239 -27.85 32.04 -17.70
CA ASN A 239 -28.90 32.00 -16.63
C ASN A 239 -30.21 32.83 -16.87
N TYR A 240 -31.21 32.84 -15.94
CA TYR A 240 -32.18 33.96 -15.62
C TYR A 240 -32.87 33.88 -14.22
N GLN A 241 -33.83 34.79 -13.89
CA GLN A 241 -34.23 35.37 -12.55
C GLN A 241 -35.75 35.15 -12.15
N LEU A 242 -36.42 35.53 -11.02
CA LEU A 242 -36.18 36.23 -9.71
C LEU A 242 -37.39 36.04 -8.70
N ALA A 243 -37.29 36.50 -7.42
CA ALA A 243 -38.31 36.82 -6.36
C ALA A 243 -39.29 35.72 -5.83
N ASP A 244 -39.42 35.37 -4.52
CA ASP A 244 -39.79 36.07 -3.23
C ASP A 244 -41.32 36.05 -2.92
N PHE A 245 -41.88 36.10 -1.68
CA PHE A 245 -41.49 36.68 -0.36
C PHE A 245 -41.95 35.81 0.90
N LYS A 246 -42.12 36.46 2.09
CA LYS A 246 -42.38 36.00 3.50
C LYS A 246 -43.84 35.57 3.87
N ASN A 247 -44.15 34.88 5.00
CA ASN A 247 -44.04 35.28 6.44
C ASN A 247 -43.79 34.11 7.46
N GLU A 248 -43.64 34.43 8.75
CA GLU A 248 -42.75 33.76 9.73
C GLU A 248 -43.42 33.00 10.90
N THR A 249 -42.75 31.99 11.47
CA THR A 249 -42.92 31.47 12.87
C THR A 249 -41.62 30.72 13.32
N PRO A 250 -41.48 30.10 14.52
CA PRO A 250 -40.31 30.33 15.39
C PRO A 250 -39.11 29.37 15.25
N LEU A 251 -37.96 29.83 15.78
CA LEU A 251 -36.62 29.21 15.79
C LEU A 251 -36.56 27.72 16.17
N ALA A 252 -35.72 26.96 15.44
CA ALA A 252 -35.49 25.52 15.65
C ALA A 252 -34.14 25.23 16.32
N ASP A 253 -34.10 24.27 17.26
CA ASP A 253 -32.89 23.88 18.00
C ASP A 253 -31.90 23.03 17.15
N PRO A 254 -30.56 23.25 17.29
CA PRO A 254 -29.53 22.54 16.53
C PRO A 254 -29.14 21.20 17.16
N THR A 255 -28.91 20.18 16.32
CA THR A 255 -28.14 18.97 16.70
C THR A 255 -26.65 19.13 16.37
N THR A 256 -25.78 18.96 17.38
CA THR A 256 -24.32 19.12 17.24
C THR A 256 -23.63 17.95 16.53
N ARG A 257 -22.86 18.27 15.49
CA ARG A 257 -22.03 17.39 14.66
C ARG A 257 -20.61 17.25 15.22
N ARG A 258 -20.07 16.02 15.26
CA ARG A 258 -18.79 15.62 15.88
C ARG A 258 -18.07 14.45 15.20
N ASP A 259 -18.78 13.52 14.58
CA ASP A 259 -18.24 12.27 14.02
C ASP A 259 -17.93 12.42 12.52
N PHE A 260 -16.74 12.90 12.20
CA PHE A 260 -16.28 13.12 10.83
C PHE A 260 -15.39 11.96 10.35
N LYS A 261 -15.73 11.33 9.22
CA LYS A 261 -15.03 10.15 8.67
C LYS A 261 -14.93 10.18 7.15
N ASP A 262 -13.84 9.66 6.62
CA ASP A 262 -13.60 9.53 5.17
C ASP A 262 -14.35 8.35 4.53
N THR A 263 -14.50 7.27 5.31
CA THR A 263 -15.29 6.08 4.97
C THR A 263 -16.44 5.97 5.96
N ALA A 264 -17.68 5.93 5.47
CA ALA A 264 -18.85 5.70 6.30
C ALA A 264 -18.97 4.23 6.70
N PHE A 265 -18.73 3.32 5.74
CA PHE A 265 -18.99 1.89 5.92
C PHE A 265 -18.25 1.00 4.91
N TRP A 266 -18.00 -0.25 5.31
CA TRP A 266 -17.48 -1.33 4.46
C TRP A 266 -18.11 -2.66 4.90
N GLN A 267 -18.68 -3.42 3.95
CA GLN A 267 -19.09 -4.81 4.11
C GLN A 267 -18.44 -5.63 2.98
N PRO A 268 -17.70 -6.72 3.27
CA PRO A 268 -17.03 -7.50 2.23
C PRO A 268 -17.91 -8.58 1.57
N ASP A 269 -18.90 -9.11 2.28
CA ASP A 269 -19.37 -10.50 2.18
C ASP A 269 -20.91 -10.65 2.15
N ALA A 270 -21.66 -9.62 1.73
CA ALA A 270 -23.13 -9.67 1.77
C ALA A 270 -23.70 -10.61 0.69
N ILE A 271 -24.29 -11.72 1.10
CA ILE A 271 -24.86 -12.71 0.17
C ILE A 271 -26.29 -12.30 -0.27
N THR A 272 -26.56 -12.44 -1.56
CA THR A 272 -27.89 -12.21 -2.16
C THR A 272 -28.83 -13.39 -1.95
N GLY A 273 -30.08 -13.10 -1.56
CA GLY A 273 -31.14 -14.08 -1.34
C GLY A 273 -31.72 -14.66 -2.63
N ALA A 274 -32.75 -15.51 -2.48
CA ALA A 274 -33.44 -16.18 -3.60
C ALA A 274 -34.07 -15.22 -4.63
N ASP A 275 -34.35 -13.97 -4.24
CA ASP A 275 -34.86 -12.90 -5.11
C ASP A 275 -33.74 -12.02 -5.70
N GLY A 276 -32.47 -12.40 -5.52
CA GLY A 276 -31.29 -11.71 -6.03
C GLY A 276 -30.96 -10.42 -5.28
N LYS A 277 -31.52 -10.19 -4.08
CA LYS A 277 -31.28 -8.97 -3.29
C LYS A 277 -30.42 -9.20 -2.06
N ALA A 278 -29.62 -8.19 -1.72
CA ALA A 278 -28.99 -8.03 -0.42
C ALA A 278 -29.28 -6.60 0.10
N THR A 279 -29.83 -6.47 1.32
CA THR A 279 -30.14 -5.16 1.91
C THR A 279 -29.20 -4.84 3.06
N ILE A 280 -28.43 -3.76 2.91
CA ILE A 280 -27.37 -3.35 3.84
C ILE A 280 -27.75 -2.01 4.46
N LYS A 281 -27.79 -1.95 5.80
CA LYS A 281 -28.12 -0.74 6.57
C LYS A 281 -26.83 -0.04 7.01
N VAL A 282 -26.69 1.22 6.62
CA VAL A 282 -25.48 2.02 6.80
C VAL A 282 -25.83 3.29 7.58
N LYS A 283 -25.30 3.44 8.79
CA LYS A 283 -25.43 4.68 9.57
C LYS A 283 -24.41 5.69 9.06
N LEU A 284 -24.87 6.83 8.53
CA LEU A 284 -24.00 7.86 7.98
C LEU A 284 -23.31 8.67 9.10
N PRO A 285 -22.03 9.08 8.90
CA PRO A 285 -21.34 10.07 9.75
C PRO A 285 -21.99 11.46 9.77
N ASP A 286 -21.33 12.42 10.43
CA ASP A 286 -21.73 13.83 10.49
C ASP A 286 -21.23 14.68 9.29
N ASN A 287 -20.54 14.08 8.31
CA ASN A 287 -20.13 14.75 7.09
C ASN A 287 -21.36 15.21 6.28
N LEU A 288 -21.34 16.46 5.82
CA LEU A 288 -22.32 17.01 4.89
C LEU A 288 -21.69 16.98 3.48
N THR A 289 -21.85 15.84 2.81
CA THR A 289 -21.06 15.41 1.65
C THR A 289 -21.88 14.55 0.68
N THR A 290 -21.28 14.20 -0.46
CA THR A 290 -21.81 13.14 -1.35
C THR A 290 -21.16 11.80 -1.00
N TRP A 291 -21.95 10.85 -0.54
CA TRP A 291 -21.52 9.49 -0.28
C TRP A 291 -21.60 8.65 -1.55
N ARG A 292 -20.48 8.07 -1.95
CA ARG A 292 -20.37 7.13 -3.07
C ARG A 292 -20.53 5.71 -2.53
N ALA A 293 -21.64 5.06 -2.87
CA ALA A 293 -21.85 3.63 -2.65
C ALA A 293 -21.26 2.87 -3.86
N THR A 294 -20.26 2.03 -3.64
CA THR A 294 -19.63 1.20 -4.68
C THR A 294 -19.83 -0.27 -4.32
N ALA A 295 -20.54 -1.01 -5.18
CA ALA A 295 -20.82 -2.43 -5.01
C ALA A 295 -20.12 -3.27 -6.08
N ARG A 296 -19.56 -4.41 -5.67
CA ARG A 296 -18.98 -5.43 -6.57
C ARG A 296 -19.50 -6.80 -6.15
N ALA A 297 -19.94 -7.60 -7.11
CA ALA A 297 -20.49 -8.92 -6.86
C ALA A 297 -19.83 -10.00 -7.72
N VAL A 298 -19.73 -11.19 -7.14
CA VAL A 298 -19.24 -12.42 -7.78
C VAL A 298 -20.11 -13.61 -7.39
N THR A 299 -20.17 -14.62 -8.25
CA THR A 299 -20.86 -15.90 -8.03
C THR A 299 -19.88 -17.06 -8.12
N ALA A 300 -20.23 -18.22 -7.59
CA ALA A 300 -19.39 -19.42 -7.63
C ALA A 300 -18.99 -19.85 -9.05
N ASP A 301 -19.84 -19.61 -10.07
CA ASP A 301 -19.51 -19.83 -11.49
C ASP A 301 -18.96 -18.56 -12.19
N THR A 302 -18.33 -17.67 -11.41
CA THR A 302 -17.53 -16.52 -11.86
C THR A 302 -18.30 -15.52 -12.74
N ARG A 303 -19.62 -15.37 -12.54
CA ARG A 303 -20.37 -14.23 -13.08
C ARG A 303 -20.03 -13.01 -12.23
N VAL A 304 -19.65 -11.90 -12.87
CA VAL A 304 -19.16 -10.70 -12.17
C VAL A 304 -19.91 -9.44 -12.54
N GLY A 305 -20.05 -8.52 -11.58
CA GLY A 305 -20.63 -7.20 -11.79
C GLY A 305 -20.04 -6.15 -10.86
N SER A 306 -20.13 -4.88 -11.25
CA SER A 306 -19.77 -3.73 -10.44
C SER A 306 -20.64 -2.54 -10.78
N THR A 307 -21.10 -1.81 -9.78
CA THR A 307 -21.95 -0.62 -9.97
C THR A 307 -21.66 0.44 -8.90
N VAL A 308 -22.03 1.69 -9.18
CA VAL A 308 -21.81 2.84 -8.30
C VAL A 308 -23.09 3.67 -8.27
N ASP A 309 -23.54 4.04 -7.07
CA ASP A 309 -24.61 5.01 -6.84
C ASP A 309 -24.16 6.10 -5.86
N LYS A 310 -24.86 7.22 -5.82
CA LYS A 310 -24.48 8.40 -5.02
C LYS A 310 -25.68 9.00 -4.30
N VAL A 311 -25.53 9.21 -3.00
CA VAL A 311 -26.52 9.86 -2.15
C VAL A 311 -25.91 11.08 -1.46
N ILE A 312 -26.75 12.08 -1.15
CA ILE A 312 -26.29 13.35 -0.58
C ILE A 312 -26.67 13.38 0.91
N ALA A 313 -25.68 13.51 1.79
CA ALA A 313 -25.91 13.90 3.17
C ALA A 313 -25.86 15.44 3.25
N ARG A 314 -26.99 16.10 3.51
CA ARG A 314 -27.05 17.58 3.59
C ARG A 314 -27.93 18.10 4.72
N LYS A 315 -27.73 19.39 4.96
CA LYS A 315 -28.61 20.32 5.65
C LYS A 315 -28.71 21.57 4.76
N ASP A 316 -29.76 22.34 4.88
CA ASP A 316 -29.94 23.55 4.08
C ASP A 316 -29.41 24.80 4.81
N LEU A 317 -29.26 24.76 6.14
CA LEU A 317 -28.25 25.56 6.83
C LEU A 317 -27.00 24.70 7.14
N ILE A 318 -25.84 25.13 6.63
CA ILE A 318 -24.55 24.45 6.85
C ILE A 318 -23.56 25.39 7.51
N LEU A 319 -23.00 24.98 8.64
CA LEU A 319 -21.81 25.58 9.26
C LEU A 319 -20.57 24.72 8.97
N ARG A 320 -19.49 25.36 8.52
CA ARG A 320 -18.15 24.77 8.46
C ARG A 320 -17.23 25.56 9.38
N LEU A 321 -16.51 24.88 10.26
CA LEU A 321 -15.53 25.47 11.16
C LEU A 321 -14.15 25.05 10.69
N GLU A 322 -13.41 25.98 10.09
CA GLU A 322 -12.05 25.76 9.62
C GLU A 322 -11.08 25.98 10.78
N THR A 323 -10.26 24.96 11.09
CA THR A 323 -9.30 24.97 12.20
C THR A 323 -7.91 24.49 11.75
N PRO A 324 -6.82 24.89 12.43
CA PRO A 324 -5.54 24.17 12.30
C PRO A 324 -5.66 22.74 12.86
N ARG A 325 -4.68 21.88 12.57
CA ARG A 325 -4.65 20.48 13.08
C ARG A 325 -4.23 20.37 14.55
N PHE A 326 -3.47 21.35 15.03
CA PHE A 326 -3.02 21.52 16.40
C PHE A 326 -2.75 23.01 16.63
N ALA A 327 -2.56 23.41 17.90
CA ALA A 327 -2.03 24.71 18.27
C ALA A 327 -0.82 24.55 19.20
N THR A 328 -0.07 25.60 19.44
CA THR A 328 1.03 25.67 20.41
C THR A 328 0.63 26.57 21.57
N ALA A 329 1.14 26.30 22.78
CA ALA A 329 0.90 27.18 23.92
C ALA A 329 1.49 28.58 23.68
N GLY A 330 0.65 29.61 23.81
CA GLY A 330 0.95 31.00 23.47
C GLY A 330 0.63 31.41 22.03
N ASP A 331 0.07 30.53 21.20
CA ASP A 331 -0.42 30.91 19.86
C ASP A 331 -1.71 31.74 19.95
N VAL A 332 -1.88 32.64 18.98
CA VAL A 332 -3.17 33.28 18.67
C VAL A 332 -3.60 32.83 17.27
N VAL A 333 -4.61 31.98 17.21
CA VAL A 333 -5.12 31.38 15.95
C VAL A 333 -6.39 32.07 15.51
N THR A 334 -6.54 32.30 14.19
CA THR A 334 -7.84 32.72 13.63
C THR A 334 -8.60 31.47 13.17
N LEU A 335 -9.80 31.28 13.73
CA LEU A 335 -10.74 30.24 13.34
C LEU A 335 -11.82 30.86 12.46
N SER A 336 -12.22 30.17 11.38
CA SER A 336 -13.20 30.69 10.42
C SER A 336 -14.46 29.85 10.40
N GLY A 337 -15.60 30.44 10.77
CA GLY A 337 -16.93 29.87 10.63
C GLY A 337 -17.57 30.31 9.31
N VAL A 338 -17.65 29.41 8.32
CA VAL A 338 -18.36 29.67 7.07
C VAL A 338 -19.77 29.10 7.17
N VAL A 339 -20.77 29.99 7.15
CA VAL A 339 -22.20 29.61 7.17
C VAL A 339 -22.77 29.77 5.77
N HIS A 340 -23.31 28.69 5.22
CA HIS A 340 -24.06 28.68 3.96
C HIS A 340 -25.56 28.59 4.24
N ASN A 341 -26.35 29.41 3.54
CA ASN A 341 -27.80 29.39 3.56
C ASN A 341 -28.33 28.89 2.21
N TYR A 342 -28.67 27.61 2.12
CA TYR A 342 -29.34 27.00 0.97
C TYR A 342 -30.88 27.01 1.09
N LEU A 343 -31.44 27.47 2.21
CA LEU A 343 -32.88 27.68 2.38
C LEU A 343 -33.40 28.72 1.38
N LYS A 344 -34.69 28.67 1.07
CA LYS A 344 -35.30 29.43 -0.05
C LYS A 344 -35.38 30.95 0.17
N THR A 345 -35.13 31.42 1.40
CA THR A 345 -35.28 32.82 1.80
C THR A 345 -34.02 33.34 2.48
N GLN A 346 -33.85 34.66 2.54
CA GLN A 346 -32.83 35.28 3.39
C GLN A 346 -33.12 34.98 4.86
N LYS A 347 -32.12 34.52 5.61
CA LYS A 347 -32.23 34.19 7.03
C LYS A 347 -31.37 35.10 7.91
N GLN A 348 -31.88 35.40 9.10
CA GLN A 348 -31.09 36.01 10.18
C GLN A 348 -30.34 34.89 10.92
N ALA A 349 -29.07 34.68 10.53
CA ALA A 349 -28.22 33.67 11.16
C ALA A 349 -27.59 34.24 12.43
N HIS A 350 -27.89 33.61 13.57
CA HIS A 350 -27.24 33.87 14.85
C HIS A 350 -26.04 32.95 14.97
N ILE A 351 -24.86 33.46 14.63
CA ILE A 351 -23.60 32.72 14.58
C ILE A 351 -22.90 32.91 15.93
N SER A 352 -22.31 31.85 16.47
CA SER A 352 -21.54 31.93 17.71
C SER A 352 -20.44 30.88 17.80
N LEU A 353 -19.40 31.19 18.57
CA LEU A 353 -18.31 30.27 18.90
C LEU A 353 -18.16 30.19 20.43
N GLN A 354 -18.16 28.97 20.95
CA GLN A 354 -17.80 28.65 22.32
C GLN A 354 -16.46 27.91 22.32
N VAL A 355 -15.53 28.33 23.20
CA VAL A 355 -14.18 27.78 23.30
C VAL A 355 -13.96 27.25 24.72
N THR A 356 -13.21 26.15 24.84
CA THR A 356 -12.72 25.60 26.11
C THR A 356 -11.27 25.17 25.90
N GLY A 357 -10.38 25.47 26.85
CA GLY A 357 -8.92 25.35 26.67
C GLY A 357 -8.26 26.53 25.95
N GLY A 358 -9.00 27.61 25.69
CA GLY A 358 -8.51 28.83 25.06
C GLY A 358 -9.39 30.04 25.37
N GLN A 359 -8.85 31.23 25.17
CA GLN A 359 -9.53 32.51 25.36
C GLN A 359 -9.90 33.12 24.01
N LEU A 360 -11.19 33.36 23.80
CA LEU A 360 -11.65 34.14 22.65
C LEU A 360 -11.28 35.62 22.82
N LEU A 361 -10.72 36.24 21.77
CA LEU A 361 -10.32 37.65 21.77
C LEU A 361 -11.33 38.57 21.07
N ASP A 362 -12.14 38.02 20.16
CA ASP A 362 -13.16 38.72 19.39
C ASP A 362 -14.58 38.41 19.91
N ALA A 363 -15.61 38.99 19.28
CA ALA A 363 -17.00 38.80 19.71
C ALA A 363 -17.47 37.34 19.52
N ALA A 364 -17.91 36.70 20.62
CA ALA A 364 -18.40 35.31 20.64
C ALA A 364 -19.70 35.07 19.88
N LYS A 365 -20.37 36.13 19.42
CA LYS A 365 -21.67 36.11 18.74
C LYS A 365 -21.74 37.18 17.67
N GLU A 366 -22.33 36.83 16.54
CA GLU A 366 -22.67 37.71 15.43
C GLU A 366 -24.10 37.39 14.97
N THR A 367 -24.87 38.39 14.56
CA THR A 367 -26.18 38.17 13.92
C THR A 367 -26.18 38.84 12.56
N VAL A 368 -26.33 38.05 11.50
CA VAL A 368 -26.10 38.50 10.11
C VAL A 368 -27.24 38.05 9.19
N ALA A 369 -27.59 38.90 8.24
CA ALA A 369 -28.49 38.56 7.14
C ALA A 369 -27.74 37.75 6.08
N ILE A 370 -28.07 36.46 5.93
CA ILE A 370 -27.50 35.62 4.85
C ILE A 370 -28.59 35.42 3.78
N PRO A 371 -28.42 35.97 2.56
CA PRO A 371 -29.34 35.75 1.44
C PRO A 371 -29.56 34.26 1.12
N SER A 372 -30.65 33.93 0.42
CA SER A 372 -30.80 32.57 -0.14
C SER A 372 -29.68 32.27 -1.14
N GLN A 373 -29.15 31.04 -1.10
CA GLN A 373 -27.92 30.61 -1.79
C GLN A 373 -26.67 31.42 -1.40
N GLY A 374 -26.77 32.26 -0.37
CA GLY A 374 -25.69 33.08 0.15
C GLY A 374 -24.79 32.34 1.13
N LYS A 375 -23.67 32.97 1.48
CA LYS A 375 -22.78 32.53 2.54
C LYS A 375 -22.20 33.72 3.30
N HIS A 376 -21.92 33.53 4.58
CA HIS A 376 -21.15 34.47 5.40
C HIS A 376 -19.91 33.77 5.96
N ARG A 377 -18.89 34.56 6.32
CA ARG A 377 -17.70 34.10 7.03
C ARG A 377 -17.52 34.96 8.28
N ALA A 378 -17.72 34.34 9.44
CA ALA A 378 -17.32 34.89 10.73
C ALA A 378 -15.90 34.42 11.06
N ASP A 379 -15.03 35.34 11.47
CA ASP A 379 -13.66 35.04 11.90
C ASP A 379 -13.48 35.36 13.38
N TRP A 380 -12.78 34.48 14.09
CA TRP A 380 -12.55 34.60 15.53
C TRP A 380 -11.10 34.33 15.87
N ARG A 381 -10.41 35.30 16.49
CA ARG A 381 -9.09 35.06 17.09
C ARG A 381 -9.25 34.42 18.46
N VAL A 382 -8.54 33.32 18.67
CA VAL A 382 -8.46 32.57 19.92
C VAL A 382 -7.01 32.54 20.37
N SER A 383 -6.75 33.08 21.57
CA SER A 383 -5.50 32.88 22.30
C SER A 383 -5.52 31.52 22.98
N VAL A 384 -4.43 30.77 22.89
CA VAL A 384 -4.31 29.41 23.43
C VAL A 384 -3.21 29.40 24.51
N PRO A 385 -3.49 29.81 25.76
CA PRO A 385 -2.46 30.17 26.73
C PRO A 385 -1.74 28.99 27.39
N GLN A 386 -2.32 27.79 27.36
CA GLN A 386 -1.81 26.60 28.07
C GLN A 386 -1.94 25.34 27.20
N THR A 387 -1.07 24.37 27.47
CA THR A 387 -1.13 23.02 26.89
C THR A 387 -2.35 22.22 27.36
N GLY A 388 -2.78 21.27 26.52
CA GLY A 388 -3.98 20.46 26.76
C GLY A 388 -4.79 20.22 25.48
N GLU A 389 -6.11 20.38 25.57
CA GLU A 389 -7.05 20.28 24.44
C GLU A 389 -7.83 21.58 24.24
N LEU A 390 -7.86 22.08 23.00
CA LEU A 390 -8.68 23.21 22.59
C LEU A 390 -9.95 22.66 21.94
N ARG A 391 -11.08 22.80 22.63
CA ARG A 391 -12.40 22.36 22.19
C ARG A 391 -13.22 23.57 21.72
N MET A 392 -13.74 23.49 20.51
CA MET A 392 -14.40 24.57 19.79
C MET A 392 -15.80 24.11 19.38
N LEU A 393 -16.84 24.71 19.96
CA LEU A 393 -18.24 24.48 19.61
C LEU A 393 -18.80 25.71 18.89
N ALA A 394 -18.87 25.64 17.57
CA ALA A 394 -19.46 26.67 16.73
C ALA A 394 -20.94 26.35 16.46
N LYS A 395 -21.80 27.38 16.39
CA LYS A 395 -23.24 27.26 16.11
C LYS A 395 -23.70 28.34 15.14
N ALA A 396 -24.66 28.03 14.28
CA ALA A 396 -25.39 28.96 13.44
C ALA A 396 -26.90 28.64 13.56
N LEU A 397 -27.69 29.58 14.08
CA LEU A 397 -29.11 29.35 14.38
C LEU A 397 -30.02 30.22 13.49
N THR A 398 -31.11 29.66 12.97
CA THR A 398 -32.16 30.40 12.24
C THR A 398 -33.56 30.01 12.69
N ASP A 399 -34.57 30.62 12.07
CA ASP A 399 -35.99 30.35 12.21
C ASP A 399 -36.42 28.95 11.70
N GLU A 400 -35.68 28.37 10.75
CA GLU A 400 -36.13 27.17 10.00
C GLU A 400 -35.20 25.96 10.17
N GLU A 401 -33.88 26.16 10.10
CA GLU A 401 -32.89 25.12 10.43
C GLU A 401 -31.68 25.73 11.15
N SER A 402 -31.12 24.98 12.11
CA SER A 402 -29.93 25.39 12.88
C SER A 402 -28.85 24.32 12.82
N ASP A 403 -27.59 24.71 12.77
CA ASP A 403 -26.44 23.80 12.68
C ASP A 403 -25.38 24.10 13.74
N ALA A 404 -24.69 23.06 14.20
CA ALA A 404 -23.67 23.15 15.23
C ALA A 404 -22.55 22.14 14.96
N VAL A 405 -21.31 22.58 15.11
CA VAL A 405 -20.09 21.80 14.84
C VAL A 405 -19.19 21.87 16.06
N GLU A 406 -18.70 20.71 16.51
CA GLU A 406 -17.71 20.64 17.58
C GLU A 406 -16.44 19.96 17.08
N ILE A 407 -15.30 20.62 17.28
CA ILE A 407 -13.96 20.12 16.92
C ILE A 407 -13.07 20.28 18.16
N THR A 408 -12.26 19.26 18.45
CA THR A 408 -11.21 19.31 19.47
C THR A 408 -9.86 19.12 18.81
N ILE A 409 -8.90 20.00 19.10
CA ILE A 409 -7.51 19.88 18.65
C ILE A 409 -6.56 19.89 19.85
N LYS A 410 -5.37 19.31 19.69
CA LYS A 410 -4.36 19.28 20.75
C LYS A 410 -3.56 20.59 20.80
N VAL A 411 -3.20 21.01 22.01
CA VAL A 411 -2.29 22.13 22.25
C VAL A 411 -0.94 21.59 22.72
N LEU A 412 0.11 21.85 21.95
CA LEU A 412 1.46 21.35 22.18
C LEU A 412 2.31 22.36 23.00
N PRO A 413 3.27 21.90 23.82
CA PRO A 413 4.15 22.79 24.57
C PRO A 413 5.07 23.58 23.63
N ARG A 414 5.28 24.86 23.94
CA ARG A 414 6.17 25.75 23.19
C ARG A 414 7.63 25.59 23.65
N GLY A 415 8.26 24.48 23.29
CA GLY A 415 9.67 24.24 23.62
C GLY A 415 10.21 22.91 23.10
N LEU A 416 11.50 22.68 23.36
CA LEU A 416 12.11 21.37 23.19
C LEU A 416 11.81 20.51 24.42
N LYS A 417 11.49 19.23 24.21
CA LYS A 417 11.27 18.29 25.32
C LYS A 417 12.63 17.84 25.89
N GLU A 418 13.00 18.38 27.04
CA GLU A 418 14.11 17.86 27.84
C GLU A 418 13.66 16.61 28.63
N ILE A 419 14.56 15.64 28.79
CA ILE A 419 14.39 14.49 29.69
C ILE A 419 15.62 14.44 30.58
N LYS A 420 15.45 14.65 31.88
CA LYS A 420 16.49 14.42 32.89
C LYS A 420 16.23 13.08 33.56
N ALA A 421 17.29 12.29 33.73
CA ALA A 421 17.22 10.96 34.31
C ALA A 421 18.41 10.71 35.24
N GLN A 422 18.21 9.84 36.22
CA GLN A 422 19.23 9.27 37.09
C GLN A 422 18.87 7.80 37.35
N SER A 423 19.88 6.96 37.58
CA SER A 423 19.67 5.55 37.92
C SER A 423 20.84 4.99 38.72
N SER A 424 20.53 4.40 39.87
CA SER A 424 21.48 3.66 40.71
C SER A 424 21.02 2.21 40.89
N THR A 425 21.97 1.32 41.21
CA THR A 425 21.68 -0.07 41.61
C THR A 425 22.00 -0.25 43.09
N PHE A 426 21.05 -0.78 43.87
CA PHE A 426 21.26 -1.10 45.27
C PHE A 426 21.68 -2.57 45.42
N SER A 427 22.85 -2.81 46.02
CA SER A 427 23.36 -4.16 46.34
C SER A 427 23.29 -4.51 47.82
N GLN A 428 22.94 -3.54 48.68
CA GLN A 428 22.85 -3.68 50.13
C GLN A 428 21.38 -3.62 50.58
N ALA A 429 21.04 -4.33 51.66
CA ALA A 429 19.67 -4.46 52.15
C ALA A 429 19.08 -3.15 52.73
N ALA A 430 19.93 -2.20 53.13
CA ALA A 430 19.55 -0.86 53.53
C ALA A 430 20.50 0.14 52.85
N ALA A 431 19.95 0.98 51.96
CA ALA A 431 20.69 2.02 51.26
C ALA A 431 19.73 3.15 50.89
N THR A 432 20.18 4.40 51.04
CA THR A 432 19.45 5.60 50.66
C THR A 432 20.21 6.29 49.53
N GLN A 433 19.49 6.71 48.49
CA GLN A 433 20.03 7.56 47.43
C GLN A 433 19.04 8.71 47.20
N GLU A 434 19.54 9.93 47.30
CA GLU A 434 18.80 11.15 46.96
C GLU A 434 19.19 11.59 45.53
N TYR A 435 18.26 12.26 44.85
CA TYR A 435 18.48 12.87 43.54
C TYR A 435 17.81 14.25 43.53
N SER A 436 18.53 15.29 43.11
CA SER A 436 17.92 16.57 42.72
C SER A 436 17.78 16.63 41.21
N PHE A 437 16.73 17.31 40.73
CA PHE A 437 16.48 17.55 39.31
C PHE A 437 16.16 19.03 39.10
N ASP A 438 17.18 19.82 38.79
CA ASP A 438 17.01 21.24 38.49
C ASP A 438 16.28 21.40 37.15
N LEU A 439 14.99 21.73 37.19
CA LEU A 439 14.18 21.99 36.00
C LEU A 439 14.41 23.42 35.49
N PRO A 440 14.41 23.66 34.17
CA PRO A 440 14.43 25.02 33.62
C PRO A 440 13.26 25.84 34.18
N SER A 441 13.53 27.09 34.57
CA SER A 441 12.54 28.01 35.15
C SER A 441 11.38 28.37 34.21
N ASN A 442 11.52 28.07 32.92
CA ASN A 442 10.53 28.24 31.86
C ASN A 442 9.86 26.92 31.40
N ALA A 443 10.07 25.80 32.10
CA ALA A 443 9.41 24.54 31.77
C ALA A 443 7.89 24.61 32.06
N ASP A 444 7.06 24.40 31.05
CA ASP A 444 5.58 24.42 31.14
C ASP A 444 5.08 23.45 32.24
N ASP A 445 4.32 23.96 33.21
CA ASP A 445 3.87 23.21 34.40
C ASP A 445 3.07 21.93 34.05
N ASN A 446 2.20 22.00 33.05
CA ASN A 446 1.35 20.91 32.59
C ASN A 446 2.13 19.85 31.77
N SER A 447 3.33 20.21 31.28
CA SER A 447 4.21 19.30 30.54
C SER A 447 5.13 18.43 31.43
N ARG A 448 5.24 18.75 32.72
CA ARG A 448 6.14 18.07 33.66
C ARG A 448 5.61 16.68 34.02
N SER A 449 6.49 15.68 34.03
CA SER A 449 6.16 14.32 34.47
C SER A 449 7.36 13.65 35.13
N LEU A 450 7.14 13.03 36.29
CA LEU A 450 8.12 12.20 36.98
C LEU A 450 7.73 10.73 36.85
N ARG A 451 8.59 9.91 36.23
CA ARG A 451 8.47 8.45 36.19
C ARG A 451 9.55 7.85 37.09
N ILE A 452 9.15 7.32 38.23
CA ILE A 452 10.00 6.45 39.06
C ILE A 452 9.75 5.01 38.61
N GLU A 453 10.82 4.27 38.35
CA GLU A 453 10.77 2.85 37.99
C GLU A 453 11.77 2.09 38.86
N ALA A 454 11.25 1.19 39.70
CA ALA A 454 12.04 0.35 40.60
C ALA A 454 11.75 -1.13 40.32
N ALA A 455 12.78 -1.96 40.35
CA ALA A 455 12.67 -3.37 39.95
C ALA A 455 13.70 -4.26 40.66
N PRO A 456 13.36 -5.54 40.94
CA PRO A 456 14.27 -6.51 41.52
C PRO A 456 15.24 -7.15 40.50
N SER A 457 15.13 -6.81 39.21
CA SER A 457 15.94 -7.39 38.14
C SER A 457 16.07 -6.44 36.95
N VAL A 458 17.20 -6.57 36.24
CA VAL A 458 17.48 -5.91 34.95
C VAL A 458 16.39 -6.20 33.91
N ALA A 459 15.73 -7.36 33.97
CA ALA A 459 14.76 -7.81 32.98
C ALA A 459 13.60 -6.83 32.71
N SER A 460 13.10 -6.12 33.72
CA SER A 460 11.98 -5.18 33.53
C SER A 460 12.38 -3.91 32.79
N THR A 461 13.66 -3.52 32.85
CA THR A 461 14.16 -2.28 32.25
C THR A 461 14.07 -2.30 30.71
N LEU A 462 13.96 -3.51 30.14
CA LEU A 462 13.71 -3.74 28.71
C LEU A 462 12.32 -3.25 28.27
N PHE A 463 11.29 -3.31 29.13
CA PHE A 463 9.94 -2.88 28.76
C PHE A 463 9.87 -1.37 28.50
N GLY A 464 10.53 -0.56 29.33
CA GLY A 464 10.64 0.88 29.09
C GLY A 464 11.36 1.21 27.77
N ALA A 465 12.43 0.46 27.45
CA ALA A 465 13.16 0.61 26.20
C ALA A 465 12.31 0.26 24.96
N LEU A 466 11.43 -0.74 25.07
CA LEU A 466 10.47 -1.10 24.02
C LEU A 466 9.33 -0.09 23.87
N ASP A 467 8.83 0.50 24.95
CA ASP A 467 7.86 1.60 24.88
C ASP A 467 8.44 2.79 24.09
N TYR A 468 9.72 3.14 24.33
CA TYR A 468 10.43 4.17 23.55
C TYR A 468 10.50 3.81 22.06
N LEU A 469 11.04 2.63 21.74
CA LEU A 469 11.23 2.20 20.35
C LEU A 469 9.89 2.09 19.61
N THR A 470 8.91 1.39 20.17
CA THR A 470 7.62 1.23 19.49
C THR A 470 6.87 2.56 19.32
N GLY A 471 7.10 3.55 20.18
CA GLY A 471 6.56 4.91 20.06
C GLY A 471 7.35 5.89 19.17
N TYR A 472 8.56 5.54 18.70
CA TYR A 472 9.43 6.46 17.95
C TYR A 472 8.82 6.84 16.57
N PRO A 473 8.69 8.13 16.22
CA PRO A 473 7.82 8.53 15.09
C PRO A 473 8.48 8.46 13.70
N TYR A 474 9.82 8.43 13.64
CA TYR A 474 10.57 8.47 12.38
C TYR A 474 10.82 7.05 11.81
N GLY A 475 11.40 6.98 10.61
CA GLY A 475 11.52 5.71 9.87
C GLY A 475 12.58 5.68 8.75
N CYS A 476 13.82 6.07 9.05
CA CYS A 476 15.00 5.60 8.32
C CYS A 476 15.06 4.05 8.28
N THR A 477 15.96 3.45 7.49
CA THR A 477 16.25 2.01 7.56
C THR A 477 16.68 1.61 8.97
N GLU A 478 17.67 2.30 9.55
CA GLU A 478 18.12 2.11 10.94
C GLU A 478 16.95 2.16 11.92
N GLN A 479 16.13 3.21 11.85
CA GLN A 479 15.04 3.44 12.79
C GLN A 479 13.96 2.37 12.63
N THR A 480 13.67 1.95 11.40
CA THR A 480 12.73 0.85 11.14
C THR A 480 13.25 -0.44 11.77
N MET A 481 14.53 -0.78 11.55
CA MET A 481 15.21 -1.94 12.15
C MET A 481 15.23 -1.91 13.68
N SER A 482 15.63 -0.79 14.26
CA SER A 482 15.72 -0.63 15.72
C SER A 482 14.37 -0.62 16.42
N ARG A 483 13.26 -0.39 15.70
CA ARG A 483 11.89 -0.58 16.22
C ARG A 483 11.41 -2.01 16.06
N PHE A 484 11.68 -2.60 14.90
CA PHE A 484 11.31 -3.96 14.51
C PHE A 484 12.03 -5.02 15.36
N LEU A 485 13.35 -5.05 15.33
CA LEU A 485 14.16 -6.16 15.79
C LEU A 485 14.15 -6.38 17.33
N PRO A 486 14.20 -5.35 18.19
CA PRO A 486 14.04 -5.53 19.63
C PRO A 486 12.63 -5.98 20.01
N THR A 487 11.61 -5.53 19.27
CA THR A 487 10.23 -5.97 19.47
C THR A 487 10.10 -7.46 19.17
N VAL A 488 10.65 -7.93 18.03
CA VAL A 488 10.75 -9.35 17.67
C VAL A 488 11.47 -10.16 18.76
N ILE A 489 12.68 -9.74 19.15
CA ILE A 489 13.54 -10.51 20.07
C ILE A 489 12.97 -10.61 21.47
N VAL A 490 12.33 -9.54 21.97
CA VAL A 490 11.73 -9.56 23.31
C VAL A 490 10.36 -10.26 23.32
N ALA A 491 9.53 -10.09 22.29
CA ALA A 491 8.27 -10.85 22.18
C ALA A 491 8.50 -12.36 22.08
N HIS A 492 9.60 -12.77 21.42
CA HIS A 492 10.02 -14.16 21.37
C HIS A 492 10.65 -14.63 22.70
N THR A 493 11.55 -13.85 23.31
CA THR A 493 12.30 -14.29 24.51
C THR A 493 11.49 -14.25 25.81
N LEU A 494 10.66 -13.23 26.04
CA LEU A 494 9.92 -13.11 27.31
C LEU A 494 8.59 -13.87 27.33
N LYS A 495 8.30 -14.65 26.28
CA LYS A 495 7.09 -15.46 26.14
C LYS A 495 6.91 -16.49 27.27
N ASP A 496 8.02 -17.00 27.81
CA ASP A 496 8.04 -17.97 28.92
C ASP A 496 8.25 -17.33 30.30
N VAL A 497 8.51 -16.02 30.36
CA VAL A 497 8.76 -15.29 31.60
C VAL A 497 7.42 -14.90 32.24
N LYS A 498 6.95 -15.73 33.17
CA LYS A 498 5.62 -15.62 33.85
C LYS A 498 5.30 -14.26 34.51
N THR A 499 6.29 -13.37 34.68
CA THR A 499 6.14 -12.01 35.23
C THR A 499 6.08 -10.91 34.16
N ALA A 500 6.23 -11.25 32.87
CA ALA A 500 6.28 -10.32 31.75
C ALA A 500 4.89 -9.89 31.26
N SER A 501 4.29 -8.88 31.91
CA SER A 501 3.06 -8.24 31.42
C SER A 501 3.37 -7.25 30.29
N ILE A 502 3.48 -7.74 29.05
CA ILE A 502 3.42 -6.91 27.85
C ILE A 502 1.95 -6.55 27.61
N LYS A 503 1.61 -5.26 27.60
CA LYS A 503 0.22 -4.80 27.39
C LYS A 503 -0.27 -5.16 25.98
N ASP A 504 -1.43 -5.81 25.88
CA ASP A 504 -2.10 -6.15 24.60
C ASP A 504 -2.25 -4.97 23.64
N THR A 505 -2.41 -3.76 24.19
CA THR A 505 -2.53 -2.50 23.44
C THR A 505 -1.33 -2.19 22.54
N ASN A 506 -0.21 -2.90 22.68
CA ASN A 506 0.98 -2.66 21.86
C ASN A 506 0.94 -3.27 20.46
N ASN A 507 -0.04 -4.13 20.12
CA ASN A 507 -0.24 -4.77 18.80
C ASN A 507 1.08 -5.09 18.05
N ILE A 508 1.87 -5.99 18.66
CA ILE A 508 3.25 -6.26 18.22
C ILE A 508 3.30 -6.79 16.79
N ASN A 509 2.40 -7.69 16.40
CA ASN A 509 2.43 -8.33 15.07
C ASN A 509 2.20 -7.31 13.94
N ASP A 510 1.29 -6.34 14.11
CA ASP A 510 1.08 -5.24 13.18
C ASP A 510 2.32 -4.33 13.05
N LYS A 511 2.99 -4.03 14.17
CA LYS A 511 4.25 -3.27 14.17
C LYS A 511 5.39 -4.02 13.46
N VAL A 512 5.48 -5.34 13.66
CA VAL A 512 6.47 -6.20 13.00
C VAL A 512 6.19 -6.30 11.49
N GLN A 513 4.95 -6.55 11.09
CA GLN A 513 4.52 -6.64 9.69
C GLN A 513 4.78 -5.34 8.91
N ARG A 514 4.38 -4.18 9.45
CA ARG A 514 4.68 -2.87 8.84
C ARG A 514 6.18 -2.57 8.80
N GLY A 515 6.96 -3.17 9.70
CA GLY A 515 8.42 -3.15 9.67
C GLY A 515 8.95 -3.91 8.44
N LEU A 516 8.54 -5.16 8.25
CA LEU A 516 8.89 -5.99 7.09
C LEU A 516 8.52 -5.29 5.77
N GLU A 517 7.27 -4.86 5.61
CA GLU A 517 6.77 -4.18 4.41
C GLU A 517 7.60 -2.93 4.06
N ARG A 518 7.97 -2.14 5.08
CA ARG A 518 8.80 -0.95 4.90
C ARG A 518 10.22 -1.32 4.47
N LEU A 519 10.84 -2.32 5.09
CA LEU A 519 12.17 -2.82 4.73
C LEU A 519 12.19 -3.41 3.30
N TYR A 520 11.17 -4.18 2.91
CA TYR A 520 11.04 -4.73 1.55
C TYR A 520 10.88 -3.65 0.48
N ASN A 521 10.18 -2.55 0.79
CA ASN A 521 10.06 -1.35 -0.06
C ASN A 521 11.31 -0.46 -0.04
N PHE A 522 12.21 -0.63 0.94
CA PHE A 522 13.49 0.09 1.05
C PHE A 522 14.67 -0.72 0.47
N GLN A 523 14.45 -1.97 0.02
CA GLN A 523 15.51 -2.76 -0.61
C GLN A 523 15.77 -2.26 -2.04
N HIS A 524 17.04 -1.99 -2.34
CA HIS A 524 17.49 -1.47 -3.62
C HIS A 524 17.50 -2.54 -4.74
N SER A 525 17.61 -2.09 -5.99
CA SER A 525 17.66 -2.96 -7.16
C SER A 525 18.92 -3.85 -7.23
N ASP A 526 19.97 -3.52 -6.47
CA ASP A 526 21.16 -4.36 -6.27
C ASP A 526 21.02 -5.37 -5.11
N GLY A 527 19.93 -5.31 -4.35
CA GLY A 527 19.67 -6.17 -3.19
C GLY A 527 20.10 -5.61 -1.83
N GLY A 528 20.77 -4.46 -1.79
CA GLY A 528 21.19 -3.80 -0.56
C GLY A 528 20.15 -2.86 0.05
N TRP A 529 20.57 -2.14 1.10
CA TRP A 529 19.81 -1.08 1.76
C TRP A 529 20.71 0.12 2.07
N GLY A 530 20.17 1.33 1.88
CA GLY A 530 20.75 2.57 2.38
C GLY A 530 20.23 2.94 3.77
N TRP A 531 20.49 4.18 4.20
CA TRP A 531 19.90 4.75 5.42
C TRP A 531 18.44 5.16 5.20
N TRP A 532 18.04 5.37 3.94
CA TRP A 532 16.68 5.65 3.48
C TRP A 532 16.27 4.62 2.41
N LYS A 533 15.50 5.05 1.41
CA LYS A 533 15.04 4.22 0.28
C LYS A 533 15.71 4.59 -1.06
N GLU A 534 16.04 5.86 -1.21
CA GLU A 534 16.47 6.47 -2.48
C GLU A 534 17.93 6.98 -2.39
N ASP A 535 18.64 6.60 -1.32
CA ASP A 535 20.09 6.78 -1.15
C ASP A 535 20.85 5.50 -1.56
N GLU A 536 22.16 5.48 -1.35
CA GLU A 536 23.02 4.40 -1.85
C GLU A 536 23.17 3.26 -0.84
N THR A 537 23.46 2.07 -1.33
CA THR A 537 23.63 0.86 -0.51
C THR A 537 24.78 1.04 0.50
N ASP A 538 24.46 1.01 1.78
CA ASP A 538 25.42 1.11 2.88
C ASP A 538 25.75 -0.30 3.43
N PRO A 539 27.04 -0.66 3.61
CA PRO A 539 27.42 -2.00 4.06
C PRO A 539 26.92 -2.36 5.47
N PHE A 540 26.85 -1.38 6.37
CA PHE A 540 26.39 -1.56 7.74
C PHE A 540 24.85 -1.62 7.82
N MET A 541 24.12 -0.79 7.07
CA MET A 541 22.66 -0.91 6.92
C MET A 541 22.28 -2.26 6.32
N THR A 542 22.94 -2.68 5.24
CA THR A 542 22.68 -3.97 4.60
C THR A 542 22.94 -5.14 5.55
N ALA A 543 24.04 -5.10 6.32
CA ALA A 543 24.34 -6.12 7.34
C ALA A 543 23.28 -6.16 8.44
N TYR A 544 22.89 -4.98 8.97
CA TYR A 544 21.89 -4.88 10.03
C TYR A 544 20.51 -5.40 9.58
N VAL A 545 20.08 -5.08 8.36
CA VAL A 545 18.81 -5.59 7.81
C VAL A 545 18.84 -7.10 7.57
N VAL A 546 19.94 -7.64 7.01
CA VAL A 546 20.10 -9.10 6.80
C VAL A 546 20.07 -9.87 8.13
N ASP A 547 20.76 -9.38 9.16
CA ASP A 547 20.72 -9.95 10.52
C ASP A 547 19.30 -9.91 11.11
N GLY A 548 18.63 -8.75 11.08
CA GLY A 548 17.31 -8.63 11.70
C GLY A 548 16.18 -9.35 10.97
N LEU A 549 16.19 -9.42 9.63
CA LEU A 549 15.25 -10.24 8.87
C LEU A 549 15.44 -11.74 9.20
N THR A 550 16.69 -12.18 9.37
CA THR A 550 17.03 -13.54 9.79
C THR A 550 16.54 -13.83 11.21
N LEU A 551 16.77 -12.90 12.14
CA LEU A 551 16.31 -13.00 13.53
C LEU A 551 14.77 -13.01 13.64
N ALA A 552 14.06 -12.30 12.74
CA ALA A 552 12.60 -12.39 12.65
C ALA A 552 12.10 -13.73 12.08
N LYS A 553 12.76 -14.26 11.04
CA LYS A 553 12.49 -15.62 10.55
C LYS A 553 12.70 -16.66 11.65
N ASN A 554 13.83 -16.60 12.35
CA ASN A 554 14.17 -17.48 13.48
C ASN A 554 13.21 -17.32 14.66
N ALA A 555 12.60 -16.13 14.85
CA ALA A 555 11.59 -15.90 15.86
C ALA A 555 10.19 -16.46 15.50
N GLY A 556 9.98 -16.90 14.26
CA GLY A 556 8.73 -17.49 13.78
C GLY A 556 7.83 -16.57 12.94
N TYR A 557 8.34 -15.44 12.45
CA TYR A 557 7.60 -14.55 11.54
C TYR A 557 7.82 -14.95 10.06
N GLU A 558 6.82 -14.73 9.21
CA GLU A 558 6.93 -14.97 7.77
C GLU A 558 7.83 -13.91 7.12
N VAL A 559 8.97 -14.34 6.57
CA VAL A 559 9.96 -13.47 5.93
C VAL A 559 10.26 -13.97 4.52
N GLU A 560 10.32 -13.06 3.56
CA GLU A 560 10.61 -13.38 2.15
C GLU A 560 12.09 -13.77 1.97
N ASP A 561 12.39 -15.07 1.85
CA ASP A 561 13.78 -15.56 1.78
C ASP A 561 14.62 -14.96 0.64
N TYR A 562 14.00 -14.58 -0.48
CA TYR A 562 14.73 -13.91 -1.58
C TYR A 562 15.24 -12.51 -1.19
N ARG A 563 14.62 -11.85 -0.19
CA ARG A 563 15.08 -10.56 0.35
C ARG A 563 16.38 -10.73 1.10
N ILE A 564 16.43 -11.71 2.00
CA ILE A 564 17.62 -12.08 2.76
C ILE A 564 18.74 -12.49 1.80
N ASN A 565 18.45 -13.39 0.85
CA ASN A 565 19.46 -13.87 -0.11
C ASN A 565 20.05 -12.74 -0.97
N ARG A 566 19.23 -11.84 -1.52
CA ARG A 566 19.73 -10.67 -2.27
C ARG A 566 20.60 -9.75 -1.42
N GLY A 567 20.25 -9.55 -0.14
CA GLY A 567 21.09 -8.84 0.81
C GLY A 567 22.43 -9.54 1.09
N ARG A 568 22.40 -10.87 1.29
CA ARG A 568 23.60 -11.71 1.47
C ARG A 568 24.53 -11.63 0.25
N ASP A 569 23.99 -11.70 -0.95
CA ASP A 569 24.81 -11.65 -2.17
C ASP A 569 25.42 -10.25 -2.38
N LYS A 570 24.69 -9.18 -2.04
CA LYS A 570 25.25 -7.82 -2.01
C LYS A 570 26.34 -7.65 -0.95
N LEU A 571 26.18 -8.25 0.23
CA LEU A 571 27.22 -8.25 1.28
C LEU A 571 28.50 -8.97 0.83
N LYS A 572 28.38 -10.13 0.15
CA LYS A 572 29.53 -10.83 -0.44
C LYS A 572 30.24 -9.97 -1.48
N GLN A 573 29.50 -9.35 -2.40
CA GLN A 573 30.05 -8.42 -3.39
C GLN A 573 30.89 -7.32 -2.72
N MET A 574 30.34 -6.65 -1.71
CA MET A 574 31.04 -5.56 -1.01
C MET A 574 32.26 -6.06 -0.22
N LEU A 575 32.26 -7.29 0.32
CA LEU A 575 33.43 -7.87 0.99
C LEU A 575 34.56 -8.24 0.02
N ASP A 576 34.23 -8.73 -1.19
CA ASP A 576 35.20 -9.06 -2.24
C ASP A 576 35.75 -7.80 -2.95
N GLU A 577 34.91 -6.79 -3.19
CA GLU A 577 35.35 -5.48 -3.70
C GLU A 577 36.10 -4.66 -2.63
N ASN A 578 35.83 -4.93 -1.34
CA ASN A 578 36.34 -4.24 -0.16
C ASN A 578 36.16 -2.70 -0.19
N LYS A 579 35.10 -2.22 -0.85
CA LYS A 579 34.79 -0.80 -1.05
C LYS A 579 33.44 -0.39 -0.47
N VAL A 580 33.43 0.81 0.10
CA VAL A 580 32.25 1.64 0.37
C VAL A 580 32.08 2.61 -0.81
N TYR A 581 30.90 3.22 -0.94
CA TYR A 581 30.70 4.36 -1.81
C TYR A 581 31.79 5.45 -1.62
N GLY A 582 32.18 6.09 -2.73
CA GLY A 582 33.30 7.05 -2.74
C GLY A 582 34.70 6.41 -2.69
N ASP A 583 34.84 5.15 -3.13
CA ASP A 583 36.11 4.40 -3.25
C ASP A 583 36.90 4.18 -1.94
N LYS A 584 36.25 4.36 -0.78
CA LYS A 584 36.88 4.21 0.55
C LYS A 584 36.82 2.74 1.00
N PRO A 585 37.86 2.22 1.69
CA PRO A 585 37.84 0.85 2.19
C PRO A 585 36.79 0.66 3.29
N ILE A 586 36.20 -0.54 3.36
CA ILE A 586 35.28 -0.90 4.45
C ILE A 586 36.06 -0.98 5.78
N ASP A 587 35.55 -0.33 6.83
CA ASP A 587 36.18 -0.37 8.15
C ASP A 587 36.04 -1.75 8.82
N MET A 588 36.99 -2.10 9.70
CA MET A 588 37.06 -3.44 10.29
C MET A 588 35.85 -3.78 11.20
N GLU A 589 35.23 -2.79 11.84
CA GLU A 589 34.04 -3.02 12.67
C GLU A 589 32.83 -3.34 11.79
N SER A 590 32.59 -2.56 10.72
CA SER A 590 31.52 -2.84 9.76
C SER A 590 31.78 -4.15 9.00
N ARG A 591 33.02 -4.43 8.57
CA ARG A 591 33.44 -5.71 7.96
C ARG A 591 33.12 -6.90 8.89
N SER A 592 33.38 -6.78 10.19
CA SER A 592 33.03 -7.81 11.16
C SER A 592 31.52 -8.06 11.27
N PHE A 593 30.69 -7.00 11.18
CA PHE A 593 29.23 -7.14 11.24
C PHE A 593 28.65 -7.72 9.95
N MET A 594 29.20 -7.37 8.79
CA MET A 594 28.84 -8.02 7.50
C MET A 594 29.10 -9.53 7.55
N ILE A 595 30.23 -9.95 8.10
CA ILE A 595 30.61 -11.36 8.24
C ILE A 595 29.73 -12.09 9.27
N TYR A 596 29.39 -11.45 10.39
CA TYR A 596 28.42 -11.97 11.37
C TYR A 596 27.03 -12.13 10.74
N ALA A 597 26.51 -11.09 10.07
CA ALA A 597 25.19 -11.10 9.44
C ALA A 597 25.10 -12.15 8.31
N LEU A 598 26.17 -12.33 7.52
CA LEU A 598 26.27 -13.43 6.56
C LEU A 598 26.23 -14.80 7.26
N THR A 599 26.81 -14.95 8.44
CA THR A 599 26.92 -16.25 9.12
C THR A 599 25.64 -16.63 9.87
N GLU A 600 24.97 -15.71 10.55
CA GLU A 600 23.67 -16.00 11.17
C GLU A 600 22.59 -16.29 10.10
N SER A 601 22.72 -15.70 8.90
CA SER A 601 21.77 -15.85 7.77
C SER A 601 22.08 -16.99 6.79
N GLY A 602 23.10 -17.81 7.06
CA GLY A 602 23.43 -19.00 6.26
C GLY A 602 24.94 -19.17 6.03
N GLU A 603 25.31 -19.82 4.93
CA GLU A 603 26.72 -20.09 4.63
C GLU A 603 27.54 -18.81 4.34
N THR A 604 28.74 -18.75 4.92
CA THR A 604 29.76 -17.71 4.72
C THR A 604 31.07 -18.35 4.27
N ASP A 605 31.75 -17.74 3.33
CA ASP A 605 33.08 -18.18 2.90
C ASP A 605 34.10 -18.02 4.04
N ARG A 606 34.82 -19.11 4.36
CA ARG A 606 35.83 -19.12 5.44
C ARG A 606 36.94 -18.10 5.22
N LYS A 607 37.26 -17.73 3.97
CA LYS A 607 38.31 -16.73 3.67
C LYS A 607 38.11 -15.42 4.45
N TYR A 608 36.87 -14.98 4.62
CA TYR A 608 36.55 -13.74 5.34
C TYR A 608 36.73 -13.89 6.86
N ILE A 609 36.37 -15.05 7.39
CA ILE A 609 36.41 -15.35 8.83
C ILE A 609 37.87 -15.58 9.27
N ASP A 610 38.66 -16.26 8.45
CA ASP A 610 40.08 -16.52 8.71
C ASP A 610 40.93 -15.24 8.57
N ASP A 611 40.63 -14.35 7.60
CA ASP A 611 41.19 -12.98 7.51
C ASP A 611 40.84 -12.16 8.78
N LEU A 612 39.55 -12.08 9.13
CA LEU A 612 39.07 -11.33 10.29
C LEU A 612 39.68 -11.86 11.61
N PHE A 613 39.84 -13.17 11.76
CA PHE A 613 40.49 -13.79 12.91
C PHE A 613 42.00 -13.52 12.95
N THR A 614 42.67 -13.53 11.79
CA THR A 614 44.10 -13.18 11.67
C THR A 614 44.32 -11.72 12.09
N ARG A 615 43.43 -10.83 11.67
CA ARG A 615 43.52 -9.37 11.89
C ARG A 615 42.78 -8.87 13.14
N ARG A 616 42.30 -9.77 14.01
CA ARG A 616 41.48 -9.42 15.20
C ARG A 616 42.12 -8.47 16.21
N ALA A 617 43.44 -8.29 16.16
CA ALA A 617 44.15 -7.27 16.93
C ALA A 617 43.71 -5.85 16.53
N GLU A 618 43.37 -5.62 15.26
CA GLU A 618 42.85 -4.35 14.73
C GLU A 618 41.40 -4.05 15.18
N LEU A 619 40.64 -5.09 15.53
CA LEU A 619 39.24 -4.95 15.97
C LEU A 619 39.17 -4.35 17.38
N GLN A 620 38.16 -3.50 17.58
CA GLN A 620 37.71 -3.05 18.89
C GLN A 620 36.79 -4.09 19.54
N PRO A 621 36.38 -3.94 20.82
CA PRO A 621 35.52 -4.92 21.48
C PRO A 621 34.17 -5.18 20.77
N TYR A 622 33.64 -4.19 20.05
CA TYR A 622 32.45 -4.34 19.19
C TYR A 622 32.68 -5.43 18.11
N GLY A 623 33.71 -5.27 17.29
CA GLY A 623 34.04 -6.23 16.23
C GLY A 623 34.61 -7.55 16.74
N ARG A 624 35.36 -7.55 17.86
CA ARG A 624 35.79 -8.80 18.51
C ARG A 624 34.59 -9.62 19.01
N ALA A 625 33.58 -8.97 19.58
CA ALA A 625 32.35 -9.66 19.98
C ALA A 625 31.60 -10.28 18.79
N LEU A 626 31.52 -9.58 17.65
CA LEU A 626 30.92 -10.11 16.42
C LEU A 626 31.72 -11.29 15.83
N LEU A 627 33.05 -11.20 15.82
CA LEU A 627 33.93 -12.31 15.45
C LEU A 627 33.74 -13.52 16.39
N ALA A 628 33.70 -13.29 17.70
CA ALA A 628 33.52 -14.35 18.70
C ALA A 628 32.16 -15.05 18.55
N LEU A 629 31.09 -14.29 18.33
CA LEU A 629 29.76 -14.82 18.02
C LEU A 629 29.75 -15.63 16.70
N THR A 630 30.42 -15.13 15.66
CA THR A 630 30.56 -15.80 14.35
C THR A 630 31.24 -17.17 14.50
N LEU A 631 32.39 -17.21 15.19
CA LEU A 631 33.13 -18.44 15.46
C LEU A 631 32.29 -19.42 16.31
N LYS A 632 31.54 -18.90 17.29
CA LYS A 632 30.65 -19.71 18.12
C LYS A 632 29.48 -20.31 17.33
N HIS A 633 28.88 -19.57 16.40
CA HIS A 633 27.85 -20.10 15.48
C HIS A 633 28.41 -21.27 14.65
N LEU A 634 29.61 -21.09 14.09
CA LEU A 634 30.32 -22.08 13.28
C LEU A 634 30.87 -23.27 14.10
N LYS A 635 30.65 -23.29 15.42
CA LYS A 635 31.13 -24.29 16.39
C LYS A 635 32.65 -24.39 16.48
N ASP A 636 33.37 -23.35 16.04
CA ASP A 636 34.82 -23.18 16.21
C ASP A 636 35.08 -22.68 17.64
N ASN A 637 34.88 -23.60 18.60
CA ASN A 637 34.83 -23.27 20.03
C ASN A 637 36.20 -22.80 20.55
N ASP A 638 37.30 -23.31 20.01
CA ASP A 638 38.65 -22.96 20.47
C ASP A 638 39.01 -21.51 20.09
N ARG A 639 38.75 -21.12 18.83
CA ARG A 639 38.94 -19.73 18.40
C ARG A 639 37.91 -18.79 19.03
N ALA A 640 36.66 -19.23 19.19
CA ALA A 640 35.65 -18.44 19.92
C ALA A 640 36.06 -18.21 21.39
N TRP A 641 36.60 -19.21 22.07
CA TRP A 641 37.10 -19.09 23.44
C TRP A 641 38.31 -18.16 23.53
N GLN A 642 39.25 -18.25 22.59
CA GLN A 642 40.38 -17.32 22.51
C GLN A 642 39.92 -15.86 22.38
N VAL A 643 39.00 -15.56 21.44
CA VAL A 643 38.47 -14.19 21.31
C VAL A 643 37.63 -13.80 22.53
N GLY A 644 36.95 -14.74 23.19
CA GLY A 644 36.30 -14.54 24.48
C GLY A 644 37.25 -14.02 25.55
N LEU A 645 38.41 -14.65 25.73
CA LEU A 645 39.46 -14.20 26.66
C LEU A 645 40.05 -12.83 26.25
N GLU A 646 40.22 -12.58 24.95
CA GLU A 646 40.65 -11.27 24.42
C GLU A 646 39.61 -10.16 24.68
N ILE A 647 38.31 -10.49 24.74
CA ILE A 647 37.24 -9.59 25.17
C ILE A 647 37.33 -9.36 26.68
N GLU A 648 37.37 -10.40 27.52
CA GLU A 648 37.47 -10.27 28.99
C GLU A 648 38.67 -9.42 29.42
N ALA A 649 39.85 -9.65 28.83
CA ALA A 649 41.07 -8.89 29.11
C ALA A 649 41.02 -7.42 28.67
N SER A 650 40.06 -7.04 27.81
CA SER A 650 39.85 -5.65 27.35
C SER A 650 38.76 -4.89 28.13
N ALA A 651 38.14 -5.53 29.14
CA ALA A 651 37.09 -4.92 29.95
C ALA A 651 37.64 -3.86 30.91
N LYS A 652 37.01 -2.69 30.93
CA LYS A 652 37.20 -1.67 31.98
C LYS A 652 36.24 -1.98 33.12
N ALA A 653 36.74 -2.53 34.22
CA ALA A 653 35.91 -2.99 35.33
C ALA A 653 36.39 -2.48 36.69
N ASN A 654 35.45 -2.29 37.62
CA ASN A 654 35.69 -2.05 39.04
C ASN A 654 34.88 -3.07 39.88
N GLU A 655 34.64 -2.81 41.16
CA GLU A 655 33.83 -3.71 42.01
C GLU A 655 32.35 -3.76 41.59
N VAL A 656 31.79 -2.63 41.18
CA VAL A 656 30.36 -2.43 40.91
C VAL A 656 30.01 -2.74 39.46
N ASP A 657 30.78 -2.24 38.49
CA ASP A 657 30.42 -2.33 37.07
C ASP A 657 31.61 -2.68 36.15
N ALA A 658 31.29 -2.93 34.87
CA ALA A 658 32.23 -3.31 33.83
C ALA A 658 31.71 -2.87 32.46
N TYR A 659 32.58 -2.35 31.60
CA TYR A 659 32.21 -1.92 30.25
C TYR A 659 33.37 -2.03 29.27
N TRP A 660 33.07 -1.95 27.98
CA TRP A 660 34.06 -1.99 26.91
C TRP A 660 34.05 -0.67 26.13
N GLY A 661 35.23 -0.07 26.00
CA GLY A 661 35.40 1.18 25.25
C GLY A 661 35.46 0.94 23.74
N SER A 662 34.78 1.79 22.96
CA SER A 662 34.85 1.77 21.50
C SER A 662 34.67 3.17 20.92
N GLN A 663 35.36 3.44 19.81
CA GLN A 663 35.20 4.65 19.01
C GLN A 663 34.86 4.25 17.57
N ARG A 664 33.64 4.54 17.11
CA ARG A 664 33.23 4.32 15.73
C ARG A 664 33.30 5.64 14.95
N ARG A 665 33.60 5.57 13.65
CA ARG A 665 33.43 6.69 12.71
C ARG A 665 32.19 6.43 11.83
N PRO A 666 30.97 6.77 12.28
CA PRO A 666 29.75 6.51 11.51
C PRO A 666 29.68 7.36 10.22
N MET A 667 30.34 8.52 10.23
CA MET A 667 30.81 9.21 9.03
C MET A 667 32.31 9.49 9.19
N ILE A 668 33.04 9.61 8.08
CA ILE A 668 34.52 9.67 8.06
C ILE A 668 35.10 10.82 8.92
N ASP A 669 34.34 11.92 9.05
CA ASP A 669 34.79 13.18 9.65
C ASP A 669 34.50 13.30 11.17
N PHE A 670 33.76 12.36 11.76
CA PHE A 670 33.42 12.39 13.20
C PHE A 670 33.64 11.02 13.87
N SER A 671 34.24 11.04 15.06
CA SER A 671 34.40 9.85 15.92
C SER A 671 33.42 9.90 17.11
N GLU A 672 32.51 8.94 17.18
CA GLU A 672 31.54 8.81 18.27
C GLU A 672 31.97 7.71 19.25
N VAL A 673 31.73 7.95 20.54
CA VAL A 673 31.93 6.97 21.62
C VAL A 673 30.82 5.93 21.56
N ASN A 674 31.18 4.66 21.34
CA ASN A 674 30.25 3.56 21.07
C ASN A 674 30.19 2.51 22.19
N ASP A 675 30.57 2.90 23.41
CA ASP A 675 30.71 2.04 24.57
C ASP A 675 29.43 1.25 24.92
N THR A 676 28.25 1.81 24.64
CA THR A 676 26.95 1.13 24.81
C THR A 676 26.84 -0.13 23.94
N GLU A 677 27.14 -0.03 22.65
CA GLU A 677 27.01 -1.16 21.72
C GLU A 677 28.14 -2.16 21.89
N ALA A 678 29.36 -1.67 22.10
CA ALA A 678 30.52 -2.52 22.37
C ALA A 678 30.33 -3.35 23.65
N THR A 679 29.77 -2.74 24.71
CA THR A 679 29.43 -3.45 25.95
C THR A 679 28.28 -4.43 25.76
N ALA A 680 27.24 -4.06 25.01
CA ALA A 680 26.10 -4.94 24.77
C ALA A 680 26.45 -6.17 23.89
N LEU A 681 27.29 -6.00 22.88
CA LEU A 681 27.79 -7.12 22.08
C LEU A 681 28.80 -7.97 22.86
N SER A 682 29.69 -7.37 23.65
CA SER A 682 30.62 -8.12 24.52
C SER A 682 29.86 -8.94 25.54
N LEU A 683 28.78 -8.39 26.13
CA LEU A 683 27.84 -9.13 26.99
C LEU A 683 27.19 -10.30 26.23
N LYS A 684 26.64 -10.08 25.03
CA LYS A 684 26.06 -11.13 24.17
C LYS A 684 27.06 -12.25 23.85
N ALA A 685 28.30 -11.88 23.49
CA ALA A 685 29.36 -12.82 23.15
C ALA A 685 29.80 -13.65 24.36
N LEU A 686 30.09 -13.01 25.50
CA LEU A 686 30.50 -13.70 26.71
C LEU A 686 29.38 -14.58 27.28
N SER A 687 28.11 -14.18 27.21
CA SER A 687 26.98 -15.05 27.58
C SER A 687 26.93 -16.36 26.80
N ARG A 688 27.29 -16.36 25.51
CA ARG A 688 27.35 -17.59 24.68
C ARG A 688 28.67 -18.38 24.82
N ILE A 689 29.75 -17.77 25.29
CA ILE A 689 31.11 -18.34 25.26
C ILE A 689 31.61 -18.69 26.66
N ASN A 690 31.52 -17.77 27.62
CA ASN A 690 31.87 -17.96 29.03
C ASN A 690 30.73 -17.49 29.96
N PRO A 691 29.61 -18.23 30.07
CA PRO A 691 28.48 -17.86 30.93
C PRO A 691 28.82 -17.80 32.44
N LYS A 692 30.02 -18.22 32.85
CA LYS A 692 30.52 -18.13 34.24
C LYS A 692 31.37 -16.87 34.50
N SER A 693 31.50 -15.99 33.51
CA SER A 693 32.32 -14.79 33.62
C SER A 693 31.77 -13.79 34.64
N GLN A 694 32.62 -13.38 35.57
CA GLN A 694 32.28 -12.40 36.63
C GLN A 694 32.02 -10.98 36.08
N LEU A 695 32.29 -10.75 34.79
CA LEU A 695 32.00 -9.49 34.10
C LEU A 695 30.52 -9.37 33.66
N LEU A 696 29.82 -10.49 33.42
CA LEU A 696 28.43 -10.49 32.91
C LEU A 696 27.46 -9.67 33.79
N PRO A 697 27.32 -9.92 35.11
CA PRO A 697 26.40 -9.14 35.95
C PRO A 697 26.85 -7.67 36.11
N LYS A 698 28.16 -7.40 35.99
CA LYS A 698 28.72 -6.05 36.06
C LYS A 698 28.43 -5.22 34.80
N ALA A 699 28.48 -5.86 33.62
CA ALA A 699 28.16 -5.25 32.34
C ALA A 699 26.65 -5.07 32.11
N ALA A 700 25.84 -6.05 32.52
CA ALA A 700 24.39 -5.89 32.54
C ALA A 700 23.95 -4.72 33.44
N ARG A 701 24.62 -4.55 34.60
CA ARG A 701 24.43 -3.41 35.50
C ARG A 701 24.88 -2.08 34.86
N TRP A 702 26.06 -2.04 34.24
CA TRP A 702 26.56 -0.84 33.57
C TRP A 702 25.61 -0.32 32.49
N LEU A 703 25.12 -1.22 31.62
CA LEU A 703 24.16 -0.86 30.57
C LEU A 703 22.91 -0.20 31.15
N VAL A 704 22.32 -0.78 32.20
CA VAL A 704 21.11 -0.24 32.85
C VAL A 704 21.37 1.11 33.54
N SER A 705 22.52 1.28 34.19
CA SER A 705 22.91 2.51 34.88
C SER A 705 23.28 3.65 33.92
N ASN A 706 23.74 3.34 32.70
CA ASN A 706 24.14 4.32 31.69
C ASN A 706 23.00 4.72 30.71
N ARG A 707 21.73 4.57 31.12
CA ARG A 707 20.55 5.00 30.35
C ARG A 707 20.35 6.51 30.44
N ARG A 708 20.98 7.27 29.53
CA ARG A 708 20.94 8.75 29.47
C ARG A 708 19.53 9.35 29.57
N ASN A 709 18.53 8.68 29.00
CA ASN A 709 17.14 9.16 28.94
C ASN A 709 16.17 8.32 29.81
N GLY A 710 16.70 7.68 30.87
CA GLY A 710 15.94 6.99 31.92
C GLY A 710 15.45 5.60 31.54
N TYR A 711 14.81 5.45 30.38
CA TYR A 711 14.35 4.16 29.84
C TYR A 711 14.94 3.81 28.48
N TRP A 712 15.79 4.66 27.91
CA TRP A 712 16.53 4.42 26.67
C TRP A 712 17.92 5.10 26.71
N TRP A 713 18.80 4.74 25.77
CA TRP A 713 20.19 5.18 25.70
C TRP A 713 20.34 6.46 24.86
N ASP A 714 21.41 6.65 24.08
CA ASP A 714 21.56 7.86 23.24
C ASP A 714 20.79 7.80 21.92
N SER A 715 20.52 6.59 21.39
CA SER A 715 19.86 6.41 20.10
C SER A 715 18.95 5.18 20.05
N THR A 716 18.12 5.11 19.01
CA THR A 716 17.36 3.93 18.58
C THR A 716 18.27 2.71 18.47
N LYS A 717 19.38 2.82 17.72
CA LYS A 717 20.38 1.77 17.54
C LYS A 717 21.02 1.33 18.86
N GLN A 718 21.54 2.25 19.68
CA GLN A 718 22.14 1.89 20.97
C GLN A 718 21.14 1.16 21.87
N THR A 719 19.88 1.61 21.88
CA THR A 719 18.79 1.00 22.66
C THR A 719 18.47 -0.41 22.15
N ALA A 720 18.45 -0.63 20.84
CA ALA A 720 18.28 -1.95 20.23
C ALA A 720 19.42 -2.91 20.61
N PHE A 721 20.67 -2.48 20.45
CA PHE A 721 21.84 -3.30 20.80
C PHE A 721 21.90 -3.61 22.30
N ALA A 722 21.63 -2.63 23.17
CA ALA A 722 21.52 -2.84 24.62
C ALA A 722 20.45 -3.89 24.98
N ILE A 723 19.28 -3.85 24.33
CA ILE A 723 18.25 -4.89 24.49
C ILE A 723 18.81 -6.26 24.08
N PHE A 724 19.52 -6.39 22.95
CA PHE A 724 20.06 -7.70 22.52
C PHE A 724 21.08 -8.28 23.53
N GLY A 725 22.00 -7.46 24.02
CA GLY A 725 23.00 -7.89 25.02
C GLY A 725 22.35 -8.32 26.33
N LEU A 726 21.43 -7.51 26.85
CA LEU A 726 20.70 -7.83 28.08
C LEU A 726 19.77 -9.04 27.92
N THR A 727 19.16 -9.22 26.74
CA THR A 727 18.27 -10.37 26.46
C THR A 727 19.03 -11.68 26.36
N GLU A 728 20.27 -11.67 25.85
CA GLU A 728 21.14 -12.86 25.85
C GLU A 728 21.66 -13.18 27.26
N TYR A 729 22.04 -12.15 28.04
CA TYR A 729 22.42 -12.32 29.44
C TYR A 729 21.32 -12.93 30.31
N LEU A 730 20.05 -12.62 30.03
CA LEU A 730 18.90 -13.20 30.75
C LEU A 730 18.56 -14.65 30.35
N LYS A 731 19.29 -15.25 29.38
CA LYS A 731 19.17 -16.66 28.98
C LYS A 731 20.30 -17.55 29.51
N ALA A 732 21.37 -16.97 30.04
CA ALA A 732 22.61 -17.64 30.45
C ALA A 732 22.64 -17.97 31.95
#